data_AF-A0A2M9Z8H7-F1
#
_entry.id   AF-A0A2M9Z8H7-F1
#
_cell.length_a   1.000
_cell.length_b   1.000
_cell.length_c   1.000
_cell.angle_alpha   90.00
_cell.angle_beta   90.00
_cell.angle_gamma   90.00
#
_symmetry.space_group_name_H-M   'P 1'
#
loop_
_entity.id
_entity.type
_entity.pdbx_description
1 polymer ?
#
loop_
_entity_poly.entity_id
_entity_poly.type
_entity_poly.pdbx_seq_one_letter_code
_entity_poly.pdbx_strand_id
1 'polypeptide(L)'
;MITLKNYLPKSYSALLILFALGTMGCYTRPKKSGILDFMNISNFVSYLTGSSFPLNVQVNGLTNSGVLVVELASTAEQLTFSAAGTNSFSGYYDSNIVYTLNIVSQPATTPTQTCVISNPNLTLTFASTTFVVNCAENWYKANVAVTGIDSTNTTNLQIYNNGTDLKTTSTNGTVSFDVGDGLAYDITIGSVPTVPSTHTCQVVTSPANGTIAGADVNLQISCLSLMKTSVIAGGFMPSTKAMTFTFSGPVTGCVLDSTGGGPPYSAGTASGSPGVTYIGNGARIAPTTLPWSFGALTFPLQVNFTLTGCADAVAAANNGAALSVTVKMMEGDVYFISDTSGNDSNSCMDPSDSCKTIQTGVNLCSSSSICTVFVEGGNYIISGSVSPISLTSTGGVRLLGSFDPTFSTQSLDLTPSRIADNRTVAQCPGTALSSNECAPITITASGMAGDSTKAHVVQGFSIFADETKPNAFGIRFLNGDANSYAYVFGNYISGGEGGLGVENSTGTRGGIDLTSSASNNQIDTNVIKGGFGALNSTAVYSFNSNAYLLRNRISGDKAANDSHSVWVVNFADSLIAIINNTMNFRQYTDASVTSKFTYGIRTEENAAALIKHYIAGNTIYSNGATVGSNYGIYMTGAATNAQMDNNLIMAQGSNGVCANFTNTPTTNATFRGNNLTCSAGTMVNSVSTNYNLLCTGVFTNAGLCVLAILSQKFMNDGLTTNRSDQNFTDTPSFSGYPALQPWLSMGLAAGGPCNIAFGGVETSAYLNSFDSAYKLDAVIGSPVTRTTSSGGSTPSGSAGYSIGAFELDSGCL
;
A
#
# COMPACT_ATOMS: atom_id res chain seq x y z
N MET A 1 114.70 11.34 59.90
CA MET A 1 115.22 11.78 61.21
C MET A 1 114.13 11.61 62.26
N ILE A 2 114.35 10.75 63.26
CA ILE A 2 113.90 10.82 64.68
C ILE A 2 112.35 10.79 64.90
N THR A 3 111.71 9.64 65.13
CA THR A 3 111.39 8.94 66.42
C THR A 3 110.59 9.73 67.47
N LEU A 4 109.42 9.20 67.89
CA LEU A 4 109.06 8.71 69.26
C LEU A 4 107.54 8.39 69.29
N LYS A 5 107.09 7.13 69.22
CA LYS A 5 106.88 6.13 70.28
C LYS A 5 105.92 6.53 71.43
N ASN A 6 104.74 5.90 71.35
CA ASN A 6 104.00 5.18 72.41
C ASN A 6 103.58 5.95 73.67
N TYR A 7 102.27 6.25 73.83
CA TYR A 7 101.51 6.13 75.09
C TYR A 7 99.99 6.34 74.83
N LEU A 8 99.32 5.40 74.16
CA LEU A 8 97.84 5.32 74.09
C LEU A 8 97.49 3.83 74.08
N PRO A 9 97.13 3.20 75.22
CA PRO A 9 95.71 2.84 75.39
C PRO A 9 95.29 2.45 76.84
N LYS A 10 94.93 3.37 77.75
CA LYS A 10 94.27 2.98 79.04
C LYS A 10 93.24 3.98 79.63
N SER A 11 92.91 5.08 78.96
CA SER A 11 92.02 6.12 79.54
C SER A 11 90.66 6.31 78.84
N TYR A 12 90.34 5.59 77.76
CA TYR A 12 89.10 5.80 77.00
C TYR A 12 87.93 4.85 77.36
N SER A 13 88.19 3.69 77.98
CA SER A 13 87.14 2.71 78.30
C SER A 13 86.31 3.05 79.54
N ALA A 14 86.71 4.05 80.35
CA ALA A 14 85.98 4.43 81.56
C ALA A 14 85.02 5.62 81.37
N LEU A 15 85.20 6.43 80.32
CA LEU A 15 84.33 7.61 80.07
C LEU A 15 83.08 7.27 79.22
N LEU A 16 83.09 6.15 78.50
CA LEU A 16 82.01 5.75 77.60
C LEU A 16 80.81 5.10 78.32
N ILE A 17 81.03 4.55 79.52
CA ILE A 17 79.99 3.86 80.32
C ILE A 17 79.14 4.88 81.12
N LEU A 18 79.67 6.08 81.39
CA LEU A 18 78.96 7.15 82.12
C LEU A 18 78.09 8.06 81.22
N PHE A 19 78.29 8.06 79.90
CA PHE A 19 77.43 8.81 78.98
C PHE A 19 76.16 8.03 78.57
N ALA A 20 76.14 6.71 78.79
CA ALA A 20 75.05 5.81 78.41
C ALA A 20 73.83 5.79 79.36
N LEU A 21 73.83 6.59 80.43
CA LEU A 21 72.78 6.58 81.47
C LEU A 21 72.01 7.91 81.61
N GLY A 22 72.15 8.84 80.65
CA GLY A 22 71.80 10.25 80.88
C GLY A 22 70.71 10.92 80.06
N THR A 23 70.01 10.30 79.09
CA THR A 23 68.87 10.97 78.41
C THR A 23 67.87 10.00 77.77
N MET A 24 66.78 9.70 78.47
CA MET A 24 65.52 9.23 77.87
C MET A 24 64.66 10.45 77.50
N GLY A 25 64.05 10.48 76.30
CA GLY A 25 62.84 11.27 76.01
C GLY A 25 62.94 12.48 75.06
N CYS A 26 62.53 12.25 73.80
CA CYS A 26 61.81 13.11 72.83
C CYS A 26 62.17 14.61 72.62
N TYR A 27 62.66 15.00 71.42
CA TYR A 27 61.85 15.56 70.31
C TYR A 27 62.66 15.85 69.01
N THR A 28 62.08 15.41 67.89
CA THR A 28 62.09 15.83 66.45
C THR A 28 63.30 16.37 65.66
N ARG A 29 63.30 15.91 64.39
CA ARG A 29 64.11 16.18 63.17
C ARG A 29 64.86 17.52 63.04
N PRO A 30 66.15 17.48 62.67
CA PRO A 30 66.81 18.59 61.99
C PRO A 30 66.66 18.52 60.47
N LYS A 31 66.42 19.70 59.87
CA LYS A 31 66.50 19.99 58.44
C LYS A 31 67.96 20.24 58.05
N LYS A 32 68.34 19.66 56.90
CA LYS A 32 69.43 20.06 55.98
C LYS A 32 70.87 20.27 56.52
N SER A 33 71.73 19.38 56.02
CA SER A 33 73.05 19.63 55.40
C SER A 33 74.25 20.04 56.27
N GLY A 34 75.03 19.03 56.66
CA GLY A 34 76.48 19.11 56.85
C GLY A 34 77.17 18.12 55.90
N ILE A 35 78.19 18.57 55.17
CA ILE A 35 78.84 17.84 54.05
C ILE A 35 79.80 16.71 54.50
N LEU A 36 79.82 16.38 55.79
CA LEU A 36 80.77 15.44 56.40
C LEU A 36 80.12 14.21 57.06
N ASP A 37 78.79 14.10 57.06
CA ASP A 37 78.05 12.93 57.57
C ASP A 37 77.65 11.92 56.47
N PHE A 38 78.15 12.11 55.23
CA PHE A 38 77.92 11.21 54.10
C PHE A 38 79.11 10.30 53.76
N MET A 39 80.13 10.22 54.62
CA MET A 39 81.09 9.14 54.53
C MET A 39 80.55 7.95 55.33
N ASN A 40 79.73 7.15 54.65
CA ASN A 40 79.42 5.80 55.05
C ASN A 40 80.77 5.07 55.23
N ILE A 41 81.23 4.90 56.48
CA ILE A 41 82.51 4.25 56.80
C ILE A 41 82.54 2.80 56.24
N SER A 42 81.38 2.22 55.93
CA SER A 42 81.23 0.97 55.19
C SER A 42 81.79 1.02 53.75
N ASN A 43 81.75 2.18 53.08
CA ASN A 43 82.27 2.33 51.71
C ASN A 43 83.80 2.47 51.66
N PHE A 44 84.44 3.05 52.69
CA PHE A 44 85.89 3.28 52.68
C PHE A 44 86.69 2.01 53.03
N VAL A 45 86.11 1.10 53.82
CA VAL A 45 86.75 -0.19 54.16
C VAL A 45 86.66 -1.19 52.98
N SER A 46 85.64 -1.09 52.13
CA SER A 46 85.47 -1.93 50.93
C SER A 46 86.35 -1.46 49.75
N TYR A 47 86.57 -0.15 49.60
CA TYR A 47 87.45 0.42 48.56
C TYR A 47 88.93 0.07 48.74
N LEU A 48 89.38 -0.22 49.96
CA LEU A 48 90.77 -0.59 50.28
C LEU A 48 91.02 -2.11 50.32
N THR A 49 89.98 -2.94 50.19
CA THR A 49 90.08 -4.42 50.36
C THR A 49 89.76 -5.23 49.11
N GLY A 50 89.42 -4.61 47.97
CA GLY A 50 89.16 -5.34 46.72
C GLY A 50 88.02 -6.35 46.84
N SER A 51 86.94 -5.99 47.55
CA SER A 51 85.81 -6.89 47.72
C SER A 51 84.99 -6.99 46.43
N SER A 52 85.05 -8.14 45.78
CA SER A 52 84.26 -8.50 44.60
C SER A 52 82.78 -8.68 44.96
N PHE A 53 81.85 -8.24 44.11
CA PHE A 53 80.39 -8.28 44.35
C PHE A 53 79.67 -9.23 43.37
N PRO A 54 78.53 -9.85 43.76
CA PRO A 54 77.73 -10.64 42.82
C PRO A 54 77.00 -9.72 41.83
N LEU A 55 76.93 -10.15 40.58
CA LEU A 55 76.10 -9.52 39.54
C LEU A 55 74.78 -10.27 39.42
N ASN A 56 73.69 -9.52 39.49
CA ASN A 56 72.34 -10.06 39.38
C ASN A 56 71.71 -9.65 38.05
N VAL A 57 70.78 -10.46 37.57
CA VAL A 57 69.88 -10.12 36.47
C VAL A 57 68.45 -10.28 36.98
N GLN A 58 67.70 -9.18 36.93
CA GLN A 58 66.27 -9.15 37.20
C GLN A 58 65.53 -9.12 35.87
N VAL A 59 64.71 -10.13 35.62
CA VAL A 59 63.83 -10.23 34.45
C VAL A 59 62.39 -9.93 34.88
N ASN A 60 61.80 -8.89 34.27
CA ASN A 60 60.40 -8.52 34.45
C ASN A 60 59.60 -8.84 33.19
N GLY A 61 58.34 -9.26 33.34
CA GLY A 61 57.40 -9.42 32.22
C GLY A 61 57.61 -10.66 31.33
N LEU A 62 58.55 -11.56 31.65
CA LEU A 62 58.72 -12.83 30.95
C LEU A 62 57.61 -13.81 31.36
N THR A 63 56.84 -14.31 30.40
CA THR A 63 55.79 -15.30 30.67
C THR A 63 56.35 -16.73 30.80
N ASN A 64 55.63 -17.59 31.53
CA ASN A 64 56.07 -18.93 31.93
C ASN A 64 56.19 -19.98 30.79
N SER A 65 56.12 -19.56 29.53
CA SER A 65 56.24 -20.42 28.35
C SER A 65 57.48 -20.12 27.50
N GLY A 66 58.19 -19.02 27.78
CA GLY A 66 59.36 -18.58 27.01
C GLY A 66 60.68 -18.86 27.73
N VAL A 67 61.71 -19.23 26.97
CA VAL A 67 63.08 -19.36 27.48
C VAL A 67 63.91 -18.15 27.02
N LEU A 68 64.25 -17.27 27.95
CA LEU A 68 65.17 -16.17 27.75
C LEU A 68 66.57 -16.61 28.18
N VAL A 69 67.56 -16.45 27.29
CA VAL A 69 68.97 -16.67 27.62
C VAL A 69 69.72 -15.37 27.50
N VAL A 70 70.34 -14.96 28.61
CA VAL A 70 71.21 -13.78 28.69
C VAL A 70 72.63 -14.21 29.00
N GLU A 71 73.61 -13.48 28.49
CA GLU A 71 75.03 -13.79 28.63
C GLU A 71 75.81 -12.58 29.11
N LEU A 72 76.69 -12.81 30.07
CA LEU A 72 77.67 -11.81 30.50
C LEU A 72 78.86 -11.82 29.54
N ALA A 73 79.04 -10.74 28.78
CA ALA A 73 80.00 -10.69 27.68
C ALA A 73 81.46 -10.92 28.12
N SER A 74 81.82 -10.60 29.37
CA SER A 74 83.18 -10.74 29.88
C SER A 74 83.58 -12.18 30.22
N THR A 75 82.61 -13.07 30.47
CA THR A 75 82.86 -14.46 30.91
C THR A 75 82.19 -15.51 30.03
N ALA A 76 81.32 -15.10 29.10
CA ALA A 76 80.41 -15.97 28.34
C ALA A 76 79.51 -16.85 29.23
N GLU A 77 79.33 -16.48 30.50
CA GLU A 77 78.43 -17.17 31.42
C GLU A 77 76.98 -16.83 31.07
N GLN A 78 76.14 -17.84 30.96
CA GLN A 78 74.74 -17.70 30.57
C GLN A 78 73.80 -17.95 31.74
N LEU A 79 72.78 -17.08 31.86
CA LEU A 79 71.64 -17.30 32.74
C LEU A 79 70.42 -17.58 31.88
N THR A 80 69.71 -18.65 32.23
CA THR A 80 68.46 -19.04 31.58
C THR A 80 67.29 -18.71 32.50
N PHE A 81 66.29 -18.02 31.95
CA PHE A 81 65.05 -17.69 32.63
C PHE A 81 63.88 -18.34 31.89
N SER A 82 63.06 -19.11 32.61
CA SER A 82 61.79 -19.66 32.12
C SER A 82 60.55 -18.94 32.68
N ALA A 83 60.78 -17.95 33.54
CA ALA A 83 59.77 -17.11 34.17
C ALA A 83 60.43 -15.79 34.63
N ALA A 84 59.63 -14.75 34.85
CA ALA A 84 60.10 -13.52 35.49
C ALA A 84 60.68 -13.82 36.89
N GLY A 85 61.79 -13.19 37.23
CA GLY A 85 62.53 -13.47 38.45
C GLY A 85 63.91 -12.84 38.47
N THR A 86 64.64 -13.05 39.56
CA THR A 86 66.02 -12.61 39.68
C THR A 86 66.93 -13.82 39.80
N ASN A 87 68.04 -13.80 39.07
CA ASN A 87 69.08 -14.81 39.19
C ASN A 87 70.45 -14.11 39.18
N SER A 88 71.49 -14.82 39.63
CA SER A 88 72.82 -14.25 39.81
C SER A 88 73.86 -15.08 39.07
N PHE A 89 74.88 -14.42 38.54
CA PHE A 89 76.06 -15.11 38.03
C PHE A 89 76.85 -15.74 39.19
N SER A 90 77.53 -16.85 38.93
CA SER A 90 78.21 -17.65 39.95
C SER A 90 79.51 -17.01 40.46
N GLY A 91 80.10 -16.11 39.68
CA GLY A 91 81.32 -15.37 40.02
C GLY A 91 81.07 -14.12 40.89
N TYR A 92 82.16 -13.61 41.45
CA TYR A 92 82.20 -12.27 42.02
C TYR A 92 83.06 -11.36 41.13
N TYR A 93 82.64 -10.12 40.99
CA TYR A 93 83.16 -9.19 39.99
C TYR A 93 83.70 -7.92 40.64
N ASP A 94 84.77 -7.37 40.06
CA ASP A 94 85.46 -6.21 40.62
C ASP A 94 84.62 -4.93 40.47
N SER A 95 84.57 -4.15 41.54
CA SER A 95 83.89 -2.85 41.53
C SER A 95 84.59 -1.84 40.60
N ASN A 96 83.82 -0.89 40.05
CA ASN A 96 84.26 0.15 39.11
C ASN A 96 84.66 -0.34 37.72
N ILE A 97 84.36 -1.60 37.38
CA ILE A 97 84.42 -2.12 36.00
C ILE A 97 83.03 -2.04 35.36
N VAL A 98 82.98 -1.75 34.05
CA VAL A 98 81.76 -1.82 33.24
C VAL A 98 81.59 -3.25 32.72
N TYR A 99 80.46 -3.87 33.08
CA TYR A 99 80.05 -5.16 32.58
C TYR A 99 78.94 -5.00 31.56
N THR A 100 78.98 -5.80 30.48
CA THR A 100 77.98 -5.77 29.41
C THR A 100 77.17 -7.07 29.41
N LEU A 101 75.84 -6.93 29.39
CA LEU A 101 74.91 -8.05 29.25
C LEU A 101 74.36 -8.08 27.83
N ASN A 102 74.32 -9.27 27.22
CA ASN A 102 73.71 -9.51 25.90
C ASN A 102 72.54 -10.48 26.02
N ILE A 103 71.52 -10.34 25.16
CA ILE A 103 70.48 -11.36 24.97
C ILE A 103 70.96 -12.30 23.87
N VAL A 104 71.14 -13.57 24.19
CA VAL A 104 71.60 -14.61 23.25
C VAL A 104 70.42 -15.24 22.52
N SER A 105 69.29 -15.43 23.23
CA SER A 105 68.04 -15.89 22.62
C SER A 105 66.83 -15.18 23.22
N GLN A 106 66.00 -14.61 22.35
CA GLN A 106 64.68 -14.13 22.73
C GLN A 106 63.76 -15.31 23.08
N PRO A 107 62.76 -15.11 23.95
CA PRO A 107 61.80 -16.15 24.28
C PRO A 107 60.92 -16.50 23.07
N ALA A 108 60.93 -17.77 22.68
CA ALA A 108 60.03 -18.29 21.66
C ALA A 108 58.64 -18.59 22.26
N THR A 109 57.78 -17.57 22.30
CA THR A 109 56.41 -17.65 22.85
C THR A 109 55.35 -17.34 21.80
N THR A 110 54.09 -17.69 22.11
CA THR A 110 52.92 -17.30 21.33
C THR A 110 51.88 -16.72 22.30
N PRO A 111 51.65 -15.39 22.36
CA PRO A 111 52.21 -14.33 21.50
C PRO A 111 53.74 -14.18 21.56
N THR A 112 54.38 -13.73 20.48
CA THR A 112 55.83 -13.43 20.45
C THR A 112 56.17 -12.36 21.49
N GLN A 113 57.20 -12.59 22.30
CA GLN A 113 57.72 -11.61 23.26
C GLN A 113 59.09 -11.08 22.84
N THR A 114 59.30 -9.80 23.09
CA THR A 114 60.60 -9.15 22.91
C THR A 114 61.10 -8.66 24.26
N CYS A 115 62.27 -9.13 24.66
CA CYS A 115 62.99 -8.68 25.85
C CYS A 115 64.05 -7.64 25.46
N VAL A 116 64.16 -6.58 26.27
CA VAL A 116 65.16 -5.53 26.12
C VAL A 116 65.87 -5.32 27.45
N ILE A 117 67.20 -5.22 27.40
CA ILE A 117 68.00 -4.89 28.58
C ILE A 117 67.95 -3.38 28.79
N SER A 118 67.49 -2.94 29.96
CA SER A 118 67.33 -1.51 30.29
C SER A 118 68.66 -0.82 30.54
N ASN A 119 69.62 -1.55 31.08
CA ASN A 119 70.96 -1.09 31.41
C ASN A 119 72.00 -2.07 30.84
N PRO A 120 72.16 -2.18 29.51
CA PRO A 120 73.00 -3.18 28.87
C PRO A 120 74.48 -3.08 29.26
N ASN A 121 74.92 -1.89 29.69
CA ASN A 121 76.24 -1.65 30.27
C ASN A 121 76.06 -1.17 31.71
N LEU A 122 76.48 -2.00 32.67
CA LEU A 122 76.37 -1.73 34.10
C LEU A 122 77.75 -1.44 34.69
N THR A 123 77.94 -0.26 35.28
CA THR A 123 79.13 0.02 36.09
C THR A 123 78.90 -0.55 37.49
N LEU A 124 79.65 -1.59 37.85
CA LEU A 124 79.45 -2.28 39.11
C LEU A 124 79.87 -1.39 40.29
N THR A 125 78.92 -0.98 41.11
CA THR A 125 79.15 -0.19 42.33
C THR A 125 78.34 -0.77 43.47
N PHE A 126 78.61 -0.35 44.71
CA PHE A 126 77.85 -0.82 45.88
C PHE A 126 76.33 -0.57 45.78
N ALA A 127 75.92 0.46 45.02
CA ALA A 127 74.52 0.82 44.82
C ALA A 127 73.90 0.20 43.54
N SER A 128 74.70 -0.41 42.66
CA SER A 128 74.25 -0.87 41.35
C SER A 128 74.90 -2.20 40.99
N THR A 129 74.18 -3.29 41.27
CA THR A 129 74.63 -4.68 41.11
C THR A 129 73.71 -5.51 40.22
N THR A 130 72.64 -4.92 39.67
CA THR A 130 71.58 -5.65 38.97
C THR A 130 71.36 -5.12 37.55
N PHE A 131 71.44 -6.00 36.57
CA PHE A 131 70.88 -5.79 35.23
C PHE A 131 69.37 -5.97 35.25
N VAL A 132 68.63 -5.10 34.57
CA VAL A 132 67.17 -5.17 34.46
C VAL A 132 66.81 -5.47 33.01
N VAL A 133 66.17 -6.61 32.80
CA VAL A 133 65.61 -7.02 31.51
C VAL A 133 64.09 -6.91 31.59
N ASN A 134 63.50 -6.19 30.65
CA ASN A 134 62.04 -6.06 30.55
C ASN A 134 61.57 -6.76 29.29
N CYS A 135 60.65 -7.70 29.44
CA CYS A 135 59.99 -8.42 28.35
C CYS A 135 58.56 -7.92 28.18
N ALA A 136 58.11 -7.78 26.94
CA ALA A 136 56.74 -7.43 26.60
C ALA A 136 56.26 -8.27 25.41
N GLU A 137 54.97 -8.59 25.41
CA GLU A 137 54.30 -9.21 24.26
C GLU A 137 54.13 -8.20 23.13
N ASN A 138 54.35 -8.66 21.89
CA ASN A 138 54.10 -7.86 20.70
C ASN A 138 52.62 -7.98 20.32
N TRP A 139 51.96 -6.83 20.15
CA TRP A 139 50.56 -6.72 19.73
C TRP A 139 50.46 -5.93 18.44
N TYR A 140 49.66 -6.44 17.51
CA TYR A 140 49.34 -5.78 16.24
C TYR A 140 47.82 -5.70 16.07
N LYS A 141 47.36 -4.88 15.13
CA LYS A 141 45.93 -4.65 14.90
C LYS A 141 45.42 -5.45 13.72
N ALA A 142 44.30 -6.13 13.92
CA ALA A 142 43.39 -6.50 12.85
C ALA A 142 42.40 -5.35 12.64
N ASN A 143 42.69 -4.48 11.67
CA ASN A 143 41.87 -3.32 11.31
C ASN A 143 40.78 -3.75 10.33
N VAL A 144 39.51 -3.63 10.71
CA VAL A 144 38.35 -3.94 9.89
C VAL A 144 37.71 -2.63 9.43
N ALA A 145 37.85 -2.30 8.14
CA ALA A 145 37.16 -1.18 7.51
C ALA A 145 35.72 -1.56 7.16
N VAL A 146 34.74 -0.85 7.72
CA VAL A 146 33.30 -1.08 7.51
C VAL A 146 32.74 0.00 6.61
N THR A 147 32.10 -0.40 5.52
CA THR A 147 31.42 0.48 4.56
C THR A 147 29.99 0.05 4.29
N GLY A 148 29.18 0.95 3.69
CA GLY A 148 27.81 0.64 3.26
C GLY A 148 26.76 0.58 4.37
N ILE A 149 27.05 1.06 5.59
CA ILE A 149 26.04 1.30 6.63
C ILE A 149 25.32 2.61 6.33
N ASP A 150 23.99 2.60 6.43
CA ASP A 150 23.13 3.75 6.18
C ASP A 150 23.40 4.83 7.24
N SER A 151 23.50 6.09 6.83
CA SER A 151 23.81 7.20 7.75
C SER A 151 22.73 7.46 8.80
N THR A 152 21.50 6.99 8.58
CA THR A 152 20.35 7.11 9.50
C THR A 152 20.19 5.90 10.43
N ASN A 153 21.08 4.90 10.31
CA ASN A 153 21.02 3.70 11.12
C ASN A 153 21.22 3.97 12.62
N THR A 154 20.44 3.27 13.44
CA THR A 154 20.47 3.37 14.92
C THR A 154 20.84 2.07 15.62
N THR A 155 21.07 0.99 14.86
CA THR A 155 21.38 -0.36 15.37
C THR A 155 22.83 -0.75 15.08
N ASN A 156 23.42 -1.60 15.90
CA ASN A 156 24.84 -1.93 15.77
C ASN A 156 25.07 -3.14 14.86
N LEU A 157 26.09 -3.05 13.99
CA LEU A 157 26.80 -4.20 13.45
C LEU A 157 27.67 -4.82 14.54
N GLN A 158 27.63 -6.14 14.67
CA GLN A 158 28.52 -6.92 15.53
C GLN A 158 29.60 -7.58 14.68
N ILE A 159 30.85 -7.41 15.09
CA ILE A 159 32.03 -7.99 14.44
C ILE A 159 32.75 -8.81 15.50
N TYR A 160 32.99 -10.07 15.19
CA TYR A 160 33.72 -10.99 16.06
C TYR A 160 35.10 -11.27 15.50
N ASN A 161 36.10 -11.33 16.38
CA ASN A 161 37.37 -11.96 16.10
C ASN A 161 37.46 -13.30 16.85
N ASN A 162 37.73 -14.39 16.12
CA ASN A 162 37.81 -15.76 16.66
C ASN A 162 36.57 -16.17 17.47
N GLY A 163 35.39 -15.65 17.12
CA GLY A 163 34.10 -15.97 17.75
C GLY A 163 33.90 -15.51 19.19
N THR A 164 34.85 -14.83 19.83
CA THR A 164 34.78 -14.45 21.25
C THR A 164 35.02 -12.97 21.53
N ASP A 165 35.92 -12.31 20.79
CA ASP A 165 36.15 -10.88 20.95
C ASP A 165 35.16 -10.10 20.09
N LEU A 166 34.24 -9.38 20.72
CA LEU A 166 33.17 -8.63 20.07
C LEU A 166 33.48 -7.13 20.05
N LYS A 167 33.40 -6.54 18.86
CA LYS A 167 33.29 -5.10 18.67
C LYS A 167 32.00 -4.75 17.95
N THR A 168 31.51 -3.54 18.20
CA THR A 168 30.28 -3.04 17.59
C THR A 168 30.50 -1.68 16.96
N THR A 169 29.76 -1.41 15.88
CA THR A 169 29.68 -0.09 15.26
C THR A 169 28.30 0.14 14.66
N SER A 170 27.79 1.36 14.70
CA SER A 170 26.54 1.77 14.02
C SER A 170 26.80 2.62 12.77
N THR A 171 28.06 2.91 12.44
CA THR A 171 28.44 3.81 11.34
C THR A 171 29.62 3.25 10.56
N ASN A 172 29.83 3.80 9.35
CA ASN A 172 31.01 3.50 8.54
C ASN A 172 32.29 3.96 9.26
N GLY A 173 33.38 3.19 9.16
CA GLY A 173 34.63 3.50 9.84
C GLY A 173 35.51 2.27 10.05
N THR A 174 36.61 2.44 10.76
CA THR A 174 37.53 1.34 11.08
C THR A 174 37.32 0.85 12.51
N VAL A 175 37.15 -0.46 12.66
CA VAL A 175 37.10 -1.16 13.94
C VAL A 175 38.37 -1.99 14.09
N SER A 176 39.13 -1.82 15.17
CA SER A 176 40.39 -2.55 15.38
C SER A 176 40.26 -3.57 16.52
N PHE A 177 40.83 -4.76 16.30
CA PHE A 177 41.07 -5.77 17.33
C PHE A 177 42.57 -5.87 17.60
N ASP A 178 42.95 -5.93 18.87
CA ASP A 178 44.35 -6.16 19.26
C ASP A 178 44.60 -7.67 19.26
N VAL A 179 45.56 -8.12 18.45
CA VAL A 179 45.91 -9.55 18.30
C VAL A 179 47.40 -9.72 18.54
N GLY A 180 47.75 -10.65 19.43
CA GLY A 180 49.15 -10.96 19.73
C GLY A 180 49.88 -11.54 18.52
N ASP A 181 51.16 -11.20 18.38
CA ASP A 181 52.01 -11.70 17.29
C ASP A 181 52.11 -13.23 17.29
N GLY A 182 51.88 -13.87 16.14
CA GLY A 182 51.79 -15.32 16.02
C GLY A 182 50.44 -15.94 16.39
N LEU A 183 49.46 -15.17 16.87
CA LEU A 183 48.08 -15.65 17.07
C LEU A 183 47.23 -15.52 15.80
N ALA A 184 46.22 -16.39 15.71
CA ALA A 184 45.25 -16.35 14.63
C ALA A 184 44.23 -15.21 14.81
N TYR A 185 43.72 -14.70 13.69
CA TYR A 185 42.52 -13.88 13.61
C TYR A 185 41.51 -14.57 12.69
N ASP A 186 40.23 -14.38 12.97
CA ASP A 186 39.11 -14.86 12.14
C ASP A 186 37.94 -13.90 12.30
N ILE A 187 37.72 -13.05 11.29
CA ILE A 187 36.71 -12.01 11.35
C ILE A 187 35.38 -12.57 10.85
N THR A 188 34.38 -12.56 11.72
CA THR A 188 33.02 -13.00 11.42
C THR A 188 31.99 -11.93 11.78
N ILE A 189 30.87 -11.94 11.07
CA ILE A 189 29.77 -10.99 11.25
C ILE A 189 28.72 -11.64 12.16
N GLY A 190 28.31 -10.91 13.19
CA GLY A 190 27.22 -11.29 14.08
C GLY A 190 25.88 -10.69 13.65
N SER A 191 25.23 -9.99 14.57
CA SER A 191 24.05 -9.18 14.25
C SER A 191 24.39 -8.06 13.26
N VAL A 192 23.53 -7.86 12.28
CA VAL A 192 23.61 -6.78 11.29
C VAL A 192 22.64 -5.64 11.64
N PRO A 193 22.88 -4.42 11.15
CA PRO A 193 21.93 -3.31 11.32
C PRO A 193 20.53 -3.63 10.74
N THR A 194 19.47 -3.25 11.45
CA THR A 194 18.07 -3.54 11.08
C THR A 194 17.16 -2.32 10.96
N VAL A 195 17.63 -1.12 11.31
CA VAL A 195 16.85 0.13 11.25
C VAL A 195 17.62 1.15 10.40
N PRO A 196 17.01 1.80 9.40
CA PRO A 196 15.58 1.75 9.03
C PRO A 196 15.15 0.48 8.28
N SER A 197 16.10 -0.32 7.80
CA SER A 197 15.84 -1.62 7.17
C SER A 197 17.00 -2.59 7.39
N THR A 198 16.79 -3.88 7.16
CA THR A 198 17.81 -4.92 7.38
C THR A 198 18.93 -4.85 6.35
N HIS A 199 20.14 -4.63 6.82
CA HIS A 199 21.35 -4.72 6.02
C HIS A 199 21.77 -6.16 5.78
N THR A 200 22.37 -6.41 4.62
CA THR A 200 23.13 -7.61 4.30
C THR A 200 24.61 -7.22 4.28
N CYS A 201 25.41 -7.84 5.16
CA CYS A 201 26.85 -7.57 5.27
C CYS A 201 27.68 -8.78 4.84
N GLN A 202 28.86 -8.53 4.31
CA GLN A 202 29.84 -9.55 3.94
C GLN A 202 31.27 -9.09 4.24
N VAL A 203 32.11 -10.05 4.60
CA VAL A 203 33.57 -9.85 4.66
C VAL A 203 34.08 -9.96 3.22
N VAL A 204 34.66 -8.87 2.71
CA VAL A 204 35.06 -8.73 1.30
C VAL A 204 36.51 -9.17 1.10
N THR A 205 37.34 -9.02 2.12
CA THR A 205 38.74 -9.45 2.09
C THR A 205 38.83 -10.98 2.16
N SER A 206 39.61 -11.58 1.25
CA SER A 206 39.92 -13.01 1.26
C SER A 206 41.43 -13.24 1.38
N PRO A 207 41.89 -14.03 2.36
CA PRO A 207 41.10 -14.73 3.39
C PRO A 207 40.59 -13.79 4.50
N ALA A 208 39.46 -14.15 5.11
CA ALA A 208 38.90 -13.45 6.29
C ALA A 208 39.56 -13.86 7.62
N ASN A 209 40.47 -14.84 7.55
CA ASN A 209 41.23 -15.40 8.65
C ASN A 209 42.71 -15.54 8.27
N GLY A 210 43.56 -15.62 9.29
CA GLY A 210 44.99 -15.78 9.12
C GLY A 210 45.73 -15.69 10.45
N THR A 211 47.05 -15.46 10.39
CA THR A 211 47.91 -15.29 11.57
C THR A 211 48.62 -13.96 11.47
N ILE A 212 48.72 -13.23 12.58
CA ILE A 212 49.54 -12.01 12.66
C ILE A 212 51.02 -12.40 12.58
N ALA A 213 51.77 -11.77 11.68
CA ALA A 213 53.20 -12.01 11.48
C ALA A 213 53.97 -10.68 11.42
N GLY A 214 54.11 -10.02 12.56
CA GLY A 214 54.95 -8.84 12.69
C GLY A 214 54.40 -7.53 12.11
N ALA A 215 53.12 -7.47 11.70
CA ALA A 215 52.48 -6.27 11.17
C ALA A 215 50.95 -6.28 11.33
N ASP A 216 50.34 -5.10 11.27
CA ASP A 216 48.89 -4.92 11.23
C ASP A 216 48.29 -5.54 9.96
N VAL A 217 47.07 -6.07 10.07
CA VAL A 217 46.29 -6.61 8.96
C VAL A 217 45.09 -5.70 8.69
N ASN A 218 44.81 -5.40 7.42
CA ASN A 218 43.65 -4.62 7.01
C ASN A 218 42.63 -5.53 6.32
N LEU A 219 41.44 -5.62 6.90
CA LEU A 219 40.28 -6.34 6.42
C LEU A 219 39.15 -5.37 6.08
N GLN A 220 38.19 -5.83 5.29
CA GLN A 220 37.07 -5.02 4.87
C GLN A 220 35.74 -5.76 4.95
N ILE A 221 34.74 -5.08 5.50
CA ILE A 221 33.34 -5.50 5.54
C ILE A 221 32.52 -4.48 4.75
N SER A 222 31.71 -4.96 3.82
CA SER A 222 30.70 -4.14 3.14
C SER A 222 29.31 -4.56 3.57
N CYS A 223 28.50 -3.58 3.93
CA CYS A 223 27.08 -3.72 4.27
C CYS A 223 26.15 -3.07 3.24
N LEU A 224 26.65 -2.80 2.02
CA LEU A 224 25.88 -2.17 0.97
C LEU A 224 24.64 -2.99 0.64
N SER A 225 23.47 -2.39 0.85
CA SER A 225 22.19 -3.07 0.76
C SER A 225 21.14 -2.19 0.11
N LEU A 226 20.21 -2.79 -0.63
CA LEU A 226 18.98 -2.14 -1.06
C LEU A 226 18.11 -1.87 0.17
N MET A 227 17.79 -0.60 0.42
CA MET A 227 16.99 -0.19 1.58
C MET A 227 15.51 -0.10 1.23
N LYS A 228 15.19 0.52 0.09
CA LYS A 228 13.83 0.67 -0.38
C LYS A 228 13.76 0.92 -1.88
N THR A 229 12.57 0.75 -2.43
CA THR A 229 12.22 1.12 -3.80
C THR A 229 11.16 2.22 -3.77
N SER A 230 11.07 3.03 -4.84
CA SER A 230 10.05 4.08 -4.97
C SER A 230 8.63 3.54 -5.14
N VAL A 231 8.48 2.23 -5.42
CA VAL A 231 7.21 1.53 -5.41
C VAL A 231 7.45 0.17 -4.76
N ILE A 232 6.61 -0.21 -3.80
CA ILE A 232 6.70 -1.51 -3.12
C ILE A 232 6.32 -2.67 -4.07
N ALA A 233 6.76 -3.89 -3.73
CA ALA A 233 6.35 -5.08 -4.48
C ALA A 233 4.83 -5.23 -4.51
N GLY A 234 4.27 -5.46 -5.69
CA GLY A 234 2.83 -5.57 -5.94
C GLY A 234 2.09 -4.22 -5.99
N GLY A 235 2.76 -3.11 -5.68
CA GLY A 235 2.19 -1.77 -5.68
C GLY A 235 1.93 -1.20 -7.08
N PHE A 236 1.14 -0.13 -7.15
CA PHE A 236 0.82 0.56 -8.41
C PHE A 236 1.89 1.58 -8.80
N MET A 237 2.32 1.57 -10.06
CA MET A 237 3.33 2.50 -10.58
C MET A 237 2.80 3.27 -11.80
N PRO A 238 2.83 4.61 -11.83
CA PRO A 238 2.47 5.36 -13.03
C PRO A 238 3.51 5.16 -14.14
N SER A 239 3.01 4.96 -15.37
CA SER A 239 3.86 4.92 -16.57
C SER A 239 4.60 6.24 -16.83
N THR A 240 4.18 7.35 -16.21
CA THR A 240 4.85 8.66 -16.33
C THR A 240 5.99 8.87 -15.35
N LYS A 241 6.39 7.88 -14.53
CA LYS A 241 7.46 8.01 -13.52
C LYS A 241 8.57 6.99 -13.67
N ALA A 242 9.75 7.38 -13.21
CA ALA A 242 10.90 6.48 -13.11
C ALA A 242 10.81 5.61 -11.85
N MET A 243 11.33 4.39 -11.93
CA MET A 243 11.52 3.54 -10.76
C MET A 243 12.85 3.91 -10.10
N THR A 244 12.90 4.00 -8.77
CA THR A 244 14.15 4.31 -8.04
C THR A 244 14.41 3.26 -6.98
N PHE A 245 15.63 2.74 -6.95
CA PHE A 245 16.14 1.83 -5.93
C PHE A 245 17.10 2.63 -5.05
N THR A 246 16.82 2.74 -3.75
CA THR A 246 17.64 3.48 -2.80
C THR A 246 18.45 2.50 -1.95
N PHE A 247 19.76 2.66 -1.97
CA PHE A 247 20.72 1.83 -1.25
C PHE A 247 21.19 2.52 0.04
N SER A 248 21.83 1.77 0.92
CA SER A 248 22.43 2.29 2.15
C SER A 248 23.64 3.20 1.93
N GLY A 249 24.21 3.19 0.72
CA GLY A 249 25.34 4.01 0.33
C GLY A 249 25.38 4.24 -1.19
N PRO A 250 26.38 4.99 -1.70
CA PRO A 250 26.54 5.23 -3.14
C PRO A 250 26.63 3.92 -3.93
N VAL A 251 25.98 3.86 -5.09
CA VAL A 251 25.90 2.67 -5.93
C VAL A 251 26.19 3.01 -7.39
N THR A 252 26.84 2.10 -8.10
CA THR A 252 27.11 2.17 -9.54
C THR A 252 27.06 0.76 -10.16
N GLY A 253 27.21 0.64 -11.48
CA GLY A 253 27.38 -0.66 -12.16
C GLY A 253 26.12 -1.53 -12.30
N CYS A 254 24.98 -1.12 -11.72
CA CYS A 254 23.69 -1.78 -11.92
C CYS A 254 23.33 -1.93 -13.40
N VAL A 255 23.03 -3.16 -13.82
CA VAL A 255 22.50 -3.52 -15.13
C VAL A 255 21.04 -3.91 -14.98
N LEU A 256 20.17 -3.28 -15.76
CA LEU A 256 18.76 -3.64 -15.86
C LEU A 256 18.62 -4.89 -16.72
N ASP A 257 17.97 -5.92 -16.19
CA ASP A 257 17.62 -7.11 -16.97
C ASP A 257 16.64 -6.74 -18.09
N SER A 258 16.93 -7.24 -19.29
CA SER A 258 16.12 -7.10 -20.49
C SER A 258 15.65 -8.45 -21.03
N THR A 259 15.77 -9.51 -20.24
CA THR A 259 15.44 -10.88 -20.66
C THR A 259 13.95 -11.16 -20.40
N GLY A 260 13.22 -11.57 -21.43
CA GLY A 260 11.83 -12.05 -21.31
C GLY A 260 10.75 -11.08 -21.80
N GLY A 261 9.74 -11.61 -22.51
CA GLY A 261 8.58 -10.87 -23.00
C GLY A 261 7.27 -11.37 -22.41
N GLY A 262 6.89 -10.85 -21.23
CA GLY A 262 5.53 -10.82 -20.63
C GLY A 262 4.79 -12.13 -20.30
N PRO A 263 3.76 -12.07 -19.43
CA PRO A 263 3.70 -11.42 -18.11
C PRO A 263 4.35 -12.31 -17.01
N PRO A 264 5.07 -11.73 -16.01
CA PRO A 264 5.38 -10.31 -15.86
C PRO A 264 6.37 -9.84 -16.95
N TYR A 265 6.16 -8.63 -17.46
CA TYR A 265 7.04 -7.99 -18.45
C TYR A 265 8.33 -7.54 -17.79
N SER A 266 9.47 -7.77 -18.42
CA SER A 266 10.74 -7.25 -17.91
C SER A 266 10.87 -5.77 -18.27
N ALA A 267 11.17 -4.92 -17.28
CA ALA A 267 11.30 -3.48 -17.49
C ALA A 267 12.34 -3.12 -18.57
N GLY A 268 13.39 -3.93 -18.75
CA GLY A 268 14.39 -3.72 -19.80
C GLY A 268 13.88 -3.91 -21.24
N THR A 269 12.68 -4.48 -21.42
CA THR A 269 12.05 -4.64 -22.75
C THR A 269 11.17 -3.47 -23.16
N ALA A 270 11.05 -2.44 -22.32
CA ALA A 270 10.26 -1.26 -22.65
C ALA A 270 10.84 -0.51 -23.87
N SER A 271 9.97 0.16 -24.61
CA SER A 271 10.36 1.04 -25.71
C SER A 271 11.22 2.21 -25.20
N GLY A 272 12.12 2.72 -26.04
CA GLY A 272 12.97 3.85 -25.69
C GLY A 272 14.20 3.50 -24.85
N SER A 273 14.63 2.23 -24.88
CA SER A 273 15.89 1.72 -24.30
C SER A 273 16.11 2.19 -22.86
N PRO A 274 15.35 1.63 -21.90
CA PRO A 274 15.46 2.02 -20.50
C PRO A 274 16.87 1.79 -19.96
N GLY A 275 17.36 2.79 -19.24
CA GLY A 275 18.70 2.80 -18.65
C GLY A 275 18.66 3.07 -17.15
N VAL A 276 19.81 2.85 -16.51
CA VAL A 276 20.04 3.16 -15.09
C VAL A 276 20.89 4.42 -14.98
N THR A 277 20.43 5.36 -14.15
CA THR A 277 21.11 6.62 -13.83
C THR A 277 21.28 6.72 -12.31
N TYR A 278 22.36 7.32 -11.84
CA TYR A 278 22.69 7.35 -10.40
C TYR A 278 22.61 8.76 -9.83
N ILE A 279 21.97 8.91 -8.66
CA ILE A 279 21.93 10.16 -7.89
C ILE A 279 22.17 9.81 -6.42
N GLY A 280 23.35 10.11 -5.89
CA GLY A 280 23.74 9.75 -4.53
C GLY A 280 23.72 8.23 -4.31
N ASN A 281 22.86 7.77 -3.39
CA ASN A 281 22.61 6.35 -3.11
C ASN A 281 21.43 5.77 -3.91
N GLY A 282 20.87 6.51 -4.86
CA GLY A 282 19.73 6.09 -5.68
C GLY A 282 20.13 5.63 -7.08
N ALA A 283 19.65 4.46 -7.49
CA ALA A 283 19.64 4.00 -8.88
C ALA A 283 18.26 4.25 -9.49
N ARG A 284 18.17 5.22 -10.39
CA ARG A 284 16.96 5.62 -11.12
C ARG A 284 16.89 4.91 -12.46
N ILE A 285 15.83 4.15 -12.68
CA ILE A 285 15.54 3.39 -13.89
C ILE A 285 14.39 4.04 -14.66
N ALA A 286 14.63 4.39 -15.92
CA ALA A 286 13.62 4.96 -16.81
C ALA A 286 13.98 4.76 -18.29
N PRO A 287 12.99 4.75 -19.21
CA PRO A 287 13.22 4.99 -20.63
C PRO A 287 13.84 6.38 -20.86
N THR A 288 14.45 6.56 -22.03
CA THR A 288 15.00 7.86 -22.48
C THR A 288 13.97 8.99 -22.41
N THR A 289 12.73 8.70 -22.77
CA THR A 289 11.57 9.58 -22.61
C THR A 289 10.44 8.82 -21.93
N LEU A 290 9.89 9.40 -20.86
CA LEU A 290 8.63 8.91 -20.27
C LEU A 290 7.45 9.33 -21.17
N PRO A 291 6.37 8.54 -21.24
CA PRO A 291 6.02 7.41 -20.37
C PRO A 291 6.62 6.05 -20.77
N TRP A 292 6.57 5.08 -19.86
CA TRP A 292 6.83 3.67 -20.13
C TRP A 292 5.84 3.12 -21.16
N SER A 293 6.35 2.38 -22.16
CA SER A 293 5.53 1.71 -23.17
C SER A 293 6.06 0.33 -23.49
N PHE A 294 5.16 -0.65 -23.56
CA PHE A 294 5.44 -2.05 -23.86
C PHE A 294 4.66 -2.53 -25.11
N GLY A 295 4.25 -1.59 -25.97
CA GLY A 295 3.35 -1.85 -27.11
C GLY A 295 1.88 -1.67 -26.76
N ALA A 296 0.98 -2.09 -27.67
CA ALA A 296 -0.47 -1.99 -27.49
C ALA A 296 -0.98 -3.08 -26.52
N LEU A 297 -0.92 -2.79 -25.22
CA LEU A 297 -1.34 -3.70 -24.15
C LEU A 297 -2.36 -3.03 -23.23
N THR A 298 -3.18 -3.85 -22.56
CA THR A 298 -4.19 -3.38 -21.60
C THR A 298 -3.59 -3.24 -20.21
N PHE A 299 -3.72 -2.05 -19.61
CA PHE A 299 -3.31 -1.79 -18.23
C PHE A 299 -4.35 -2.30 -17.21
N PRO A 300 -3.97 -2.66 -15.97
CA PRO A 300 -2.60 -2.66 -15.41
C PRO A 300 -1.69 -3.75 -15.99
N LEU A 301 -0.41 -3.42 -16.16
CA LEU A 301 0.62 -4.37 -16.59
C LEU A 301 1.45 -4.83 -15.39
N GLN A 302 1.69 -6.13 -15.26
CA GLN A 302 2.70 -6.62 -14.30
C GLN A 302 4.09 -6.42 -14.91
N VAL A 303 4.90 -5.57 -14.28
CA VAL A 303 6.25 -5.22 -14.74
C VAL A 303 7.25 -5.58 -13.65
N ASN A 304 8.24 -6.39 -13.99
CA ASN A 304 9.33 -6.77 -13.10
C ASN A 304 10.58 -5.92 -13.39
N PHE A 305 11.13 -5.31 -12.35
CA PHE A 305 12.38 -4.57 -12.37
C PHE A 305 13.45 -5.44 -11.71
N THR A 306 14.33 -6.02 -12.51
CA THR A 306 15.46 -6.82 -12.01
C THR A 306 16.77 -6.10 -12.30
N LEU A 307 17.54 -5.82 -11.24
CA LEU A 307 18.89 -5.26 -11.33
C LEU A 307 19.94 -6.30 -10.92
N THR A 308 21.03 -6.34 -11.66
CA THR A 308 22.22 -7.16 -11.37
C THR A 308 23.47 -6.29 -11.40
N GLY A 309 24.58 -6.74 -10.78
CA GLY A 309 25.87 -6.03 -10.85
C GLY A 309 25.95 -4.71 -10.09
N CYS A 310 24.92 -4.33 -9.32
CA CYS A 310 24.97 -3.15 -8.46
C CYS A 310 26.09 -3.27 -7.41
N ALA A 311 27.01 -2.31 -7.37
CA ALA A 311 28.14 -2.29 -6.45
C ALA A 311 28.53 -0.88 -6.04
N ASP A 312 29.20 -0.75 -4.89
CA ASP A 312 30.00 0.42 -4.56
C ASP A 312 31.46 0.21 -5.03
N ALA A 313 32.38 1.04 -4.57
CA ALA A 313 33.81 0.89 -4.88
C ALA A 313 34.45 -0.35 -4.22
N VAL A 314 33.73 -1.06 -3.34
CA VAL A 314 34.24 -2.12 -2.48
C VAL A 314 33.64 -3.48 -2.85
N ALA A 315 32.31 -3.59 -2.92
CA ALA A 315 31.61 -4.85 -3.11
C ALA A 315 30.24 -4.68 -3.76
N ALA A 316 29.70 -5.80 -4.23
CA ALA A 316 28.34 -5.88 -4.74
C ALA A 316 27.30 -5.70 -3.61
N ALA A 317 26.21 -5.00 -3.92
CA ALA A 317 25.08 -4.84 -3.03
C ALA A 317 24.40 -6.21 -2.75
N ASN A 318 23.88 -6.40 -1.53
CA ASN A 318 23.20 -7.63 -1.12
C ASN A 318 23.98 -8.92 -1.46
N ASN A 319 25.31 -8.89 -1.30
CA ASN A 319 26.22 -10.01 -1.62
C ASN A 319 26.14 -10.49 -3.07
N GLY A 320 25.80 -9.60 -4.01
CA GLY A 320 25.69 -9.92 -5.44
C GLY A 320 24.37 -10.59 -5.85
N ALA A 321 23.40 -10.70 -4.93
CA ALA A 321 22.07 -11.19 -5.26
C ALA A 321 21.36 -10.24 -6.26
N ALA A 322 20.59 -10.81 -7.18
CA ALA A 322 19.75 -10.03 -8.07
C ALA A 322 18.63 -9.33 -7.28
N LEU A 323 18.44 -8.04 -7.54
CA LEU A 323 17.44 -7.21 -6.87
C LEU A 323 16.21 -7.14 -7.75
N SER A 324 15.08 -7.71 -7.31
CA SER A 324 13.87 -7.80 -8.14
C SER A 324 12.65 -7.23 -7.42
N VAL A 325 11.84 -6.45 -8.14
CA VAL A 325 10.55 -5.97 -7.67
C VAL A 325 9.54 -5.99 -8.81
N THR A 326 8.41 -6.65 -8.58
CA THR A 326 7.29 -6.66 -9.52
C THR A 326 6.26 -5.64 -9.10
N VAL A 327 5.79 -4.79 -10.02
CA VAL A 327 4.79 -3.75 -9.78
C VAL A 327 3.63 -3.88 -10.77
N LYS A 328 2.51 -3.24 -10.46
CA LYS A 328 1.36 -3.07 -11.35
C LYS A 328 1.46 -1.70 -12.01
N MET A 329 1.99 -1.63 -13.21
CA MET A 329 2.11 -0.38 -13.94
C MET A 329 0.73 0.08 -14.44
N MET A 330 0.44 1.38 -14.35
CA MET A 330 -0.79 2.03 -14.79
C MET A 330 -0.52 3.02 -15.91
N GLU A 331 -1.51 3.19 -16.78
CA GLU A 331 -1.49 4.22 -17.82
C GLU A 331 -1.66 5.60 -17.21
N GLY A 332 -0.83 6.56 -17.63
CA GLY A 332 -0.89 7.95 -17.18
C GLY A 332 -0.42 8.15 -15.73
N ASP A 333 -1.02 9.15 -15.08
CA ASP A 333 -0.63 9.61 -13.74
C ASP A 333 -1.38 8.84 -12.65
N VAL A 334 -0.72 8.66 -11.50
CA VAL A 334 -1.26 7.93 -10.35
C VAL A 334 -1.06 8.76 -9.09
N TYR A 335 -2.12 8.90 -8.30
CA TYR A 335 -2.09 9.57 -7.00
C TYR A 335 -2.77 8.74 -5.92
N PHE A 336 -2.34 8.91 -4.67
CA PHE A 336 -2.79 8.16 -3.50
C PHE A 336 -3.39 9.10 -2.46
N ILE A 337 -4.57 8.73 -1.93
CA ILE A 337 -5.29 9.44 -0.88
C ILE A 337 -5.41 8.53 0.33
N SER A 338 -4.97 8.99 1.50
CA SER A 338 -5.06 8.28 2.77
C SER A 338 -5.87 9.10 3.77
N ASP A 339 -6.91 8.48 4.34
CA ASP A 339 -7.63 9.09 5.45
C ASP A 339 -6.77 9.05 6.73
N THR A 340 -6.02 7.99 6.99
CA THR A 340 -5.31 7.87 8.27
C THR A 340 -4.00 8.67 8.31
N SER A 341 -3.24 8.62 7.22
CA SER A 341 -1.85 9.12 7.15
C SER A 341 -1.63 10.29 6.21
N GLY A 342 -2.65 10.65 5.41
CA GLY A 342 -2.51 11.65 4.37
C GLY A 342 -2.39 13.10 4.87
N ASN A 343 -1.74 13.94 4.06
CA ASN A 343 -1.66 15.39 4.25
C ASN A 343 -1.73 16.08 2.88
N ASP A 344 -2.58 17.11 2.74
CA ASP A 344 -2.77 17.82 1.47
C ASP A 344 -1.57 18.70 1.05
N SER A 345 -0.54 18.81 1.90
CA SER A 345 0.74 19.42 1.52
C SER A 345 1.71 18.43 0.84
N ASN A 346 1.36 17.14 0.80
CA ASN A 346 2.18 16.08 0.22
C ASN A 346 2.10 16.08 -1.33
N SER A 347 2.99 15.32 -1.99
CA SER A 347 2.97 15.19 -3.46
C SER A 347 1.91 14.21 -3.96
N CYS A 348 1.45 13.31 -3.09
CA CYS A 348 0.40 12.31 -3.36
C CYS A 348 0.81 11.26 -4.38
N MET A 349 2.09 11.19 -4.73
CA MET A 349 2.63 10.29 -5.75
C MET A 349 3.08 8.93 -5.20
N ASP A 350 3.13 8.81 -3.88
CA ASP A 350 3.56 7.61 -3.15
C ASP A 350 2.59 7.34 -1.99
N PRO A 351 2.27 6.07 -1.67
CA PRO A 351 1.43 5.73 -0.53
C PRO A 351 1.87 6.38 0.80
N SER A 352 3.18 6.47 1.05
CA SER A 352 3.77 7.06 2.26
C SER A 352 3.79 8.60 2.25
N ASP A 353 3.52 9.22 1.09
CA ASP A 353 3.42 10.66 0.87
C ASP A 353 2.05 11.00 0.26
N SER A 354 1.00 10.38 0.78
CA SER A 354 -0.37 10.46 0.25
C SER A 354 -1.08 11.77 0.64
N CYS A 355 -2.03 12.20 -0.19
CA CYS A 355 -2.94 13.32 0.09
C CYS A 355 -3.95 12.93 1.18
N LYS A 356 -4.55 13.91 1.86
CA LYS A 356 -5.64 13.69 2.82
C LYS A 356 -7.01 13.74 2.17
N THR A 357 -7.24 14.69 1.27
CA THR A 357 -8.53 14.92 0.63
C THR A 357 -8.52 14.46 -0.82
N ILE A 358 -9.63 13.84 -1.24
CA ILE A 358 -9.78 13.31 -2.61
C ILE A 358 -9.66 14.44 -3.65
N GLN A 359 -10.28 15.60 -3.39
CA GLN A 359 -10.24 16.71 -4.34
C GLN A 359 -8.82 17.23 -4.57
N THR A 360 -7.94 17.17 -3.57
CA THR A 360 -6.53 17.58 -3.73
C THR A 360 -5.82 16.67 -4.74
N GLY A 361 -5.98 15.35 -4.65
CA GLY A 361 -5.42 14.45 -5.66
C GLY A 361 -6.05 14.60 -7.04
N VAL A 362 -7.37 14.85 -7.12
CA VAL A 362 -8.05 15.15 -8.39
C VAL A 362 -7.51 16.44 -9.03
N ASN A 363 -7.18 17.46 -8.25
CA ASN A 363 -6.58 18.71 -8.75
C ASN A 363 -5.19 18.51 -9.36
N LEU A 364 -4.48 17.43 -9.00
CA LEU A 364 -3.17 17.10 -9.58
C LEU A 364 -3.29 16.39 -10.94
N CYS A 365 -4.48 16.00 -11.36
CA CYS A 365 -4.70 15.35 -12.65
C CYS A 365 -4.50 16.32 -13.82
N SER A 366 -3.63 15.94 -14.76
CA SER A 366 -3.40 16.74 -15.97
C SER A 366 -4.56 16.58 -16.98
N SER A 367 -4.70 17.55 -17.88
CA SER A 367 -5.64 17.48 -19.02
C SER A 367 -5.11 16.67 -20.21
N SER A 368 -3.81 16.34 -20.21
CA SER A 368 -3.10 15.69 -21.32
C SER A 368 -3.02 14.16 -21.20
N SER A 369 -3.14 13.62 -19.99
CA SER A 369 -2.98 12.21 -19.67
C SER A 369 -4.16 11.70 -18.85
N ILE A 370 -4.39 10.39 -18.92
CA ILE A 370 -5.30 9.72 -17.98
C ILE A 370 -4.73 9.84 -16.57
N CYS A 371 -5.60 10.08 -15.61
CA CYS A 371 -5.23 10.19 -14.20
C CYS A 371 -5.95 9.11 -13.40
N THR A 372 -5.26 8.41 -12.51
CA THR A 372 -5.85 7.46 -11.56
C THR A 372 -5.61 7.95 -10.14
N VAL A 373 -6.68 8.06 -9.35
CA VAL A 373 -6.64 8.46 -7.94
C VAL A 373 -7.11 7.27 -7.11
N PHE A 374 -6.18 6.65 -6.39
CA PHE A 374 -6.46 5.57 -5.46
C PHE A 374 -6.80 6.13 -4.08
N VAL A 375 -7.86 5.62 -3.47
CA VAL A 375 -8.37 6.10 -2.18
C VAL A 375 -8.41 4.95 -1.18
N GLU A 376 -7.71 5.13 -0.06
CA GLU A 376 -7.71 4.21 1.09
C GLU A 376 -9.12 4.09 1.67
N GLY A 377 -9.44 2.92 2.24
CA GLY A 377 -10.61 2.74 3.11
C GLY A 377 -10.59 3.77 4.25
N GLY A 378 -11.74 4.39 4.53
CA GLY A 378 -11.81 5.53 5.43
C GLY A 378 -13.08 6.36 5.24
N ASN A 379 -13.20 7.45 6.01
CA ASN A 379 -14.37 8.32 6.02
C ASN A 379 -14.03 9.72 5.49
N TYR A 380 -14.40 9.98 4.24
CA TYR A 380 -14.17 11.24 3.54
C TYR A 380 -15.41 12.13 3.62
N ILE A 381 -15.39 13.09 4.55
CA ILE A 381 -16.53 13.98 4.81
C ILE A 381 -16.33 15.32 4.10
N ILE A 382 -17.20 15.61 3.13
CA ILE A 382 -17.25 16.91 2.45
C ILE A 382 -17.90 17.93 3.39
N SER A 383 -17.27 19.09 3.55
CA SER A 383 -17.70 20.09 4.55
C SER A 383 -17.28 21.50 4.12
N GLY A 384 -17.35 22.46 5.05
CA GLY A 384 -16.89 23.82 4.79
C GLY A 384 -15.40 23.98 4.55
N SER A 385 -14.59 23.09 5.12
CA SER A 385 -13.13 23.08 4.99
C SER A 385 -12.63 22.03 3.99
N VAL A 386 -13.50 21.14 3.50
CA VAL A 386 -13.17 20.06 2.56
C VAL A 386 -14.04 20.20 1.33
N SER A 387 -13.44 20.57 0.20
CA SER A 387 -14.14 20.82 -1.06
C SER A 387 -14.83 19.56 -1.61
N PRO A 388 -15.99 19.71 -2.28
CA PRO A 388 -16.62 18.61 -3.00
C PRO A 388 -15.72 18.10 -4.12
N ILE A 389 -15.94 16.85 -4.53
CA ILE A 389 -15.16 16.18 -5.56
C ILE A 389 -15.70 16.58 -6.92
N SER A 390 -14.84 17.13 -7.79
CA SER A 390 -15.20 17.60 -9.13
C SER A 390 -14.30 16.99 -10.19
N LEU A 391 -14.89 16.14 -11.03
CA LEU A 391 -14.21 15.48 -12.14
C LEU A 391 -14.47 16.26 -13.44
N THR A 392 -13.49 17.04 -13.88
CA THR A 392 -13.60 17.95 -15.04
C THR A 392 -12.44 17.85 -16.03
N SER A 393 -11.41 17.05 -15.74
CA SER A 393 -10.24 16.93 -16.61
C SER A 393 -10.57 16.26 -17.95
N THR A 394 -10.14 16.90 -19.05
CA THR A 394 -10.24 16.36 -20.41
C THR A 394 -9.39 15.11 -20.64
N GLY A 395 -8.43 14.82 -19.74
CA GLY A 395 -7.62 13.61 -19.74
C GLY A 395 -8.34 12.37 -19.22
N GLY A 396 -9.48 12.56 -18.51
CA GLY A 396 -10.16 11.50 -17.78
C GLY A 396 -9.55 11.26 -16.39
N VAL A 397 -10.40 10.97 -15.42
CA VAL A 397 -10.00 10.74 -14.01
C VAL A 397 -10.64 9.45 -13.53
N ARG A 398 -9.82 8.48 -13.15
CA ARG A 398 -10.24 7.21 -12.57
C ARG A 398 -10.13 7.28 -11.05
N LEU A 399 -11.24 7.52 -10.39
CA LEU A 399 -11.35 7.57 -8.94
C LEU A 399 -11.73 6.18 -8.42
N LEU A 400 -10.79 5.53 -7.72
CA LEU A 400 -10.91 4.14 -7.29
C LEU A 400 -10.77 4.06 -5.76
N GLY A 401 -11.82 3.61 -5.08
CA GLY A 401 -11.89 3.51 -3.63
C GLY A 401 -11.67 2.11 -3.10
N SER A 402 -11.71 2.01 -1.79
CA SER A 402 -11.68 0.78 -1.01
C SER A 402 -10.35 0.04 -0.99
N PHE A 403 -9.24 0.77 -1.00
CA PHE A 403 -7.90 0.20 -0.87
C PHE A 403 -7.48 0.02 0.59
N ASP A 404 -6.65 -0.98 0.86
CA ASP A 404 -5.95 -1.08 2.14
C ASP A 404 -4.89 0.04 2.28
N PRO A 405 -4.34 0.28 3.49
CA PRO A 405 -3.35 1.35 3.71
C PRO A 405 -2.08 1.24 2.86
N THR A 406 -1.78 0.05 2.33
CA THR A 406 -0.64 -0.17 1.43
C THR A 406 -0.99 -0.08 -0.05
N PHE A 407 -2.27 0.14 -0.38
CA PHE A 407 -2.81 0.19 -1.74
C PHE A 407 -2.46 -1.05 -2.59
N SER A 408 -2.37 -2.21 -1.96
CA SER A 408 -2.03 -3.48 -2.62
C SER A 408 -3.27 -4.31 -2.94
N THR A 409 -4.33 -4.13 -2.16
CA THR A 409 -5.60 -4.86 -2.24
C THR A 409 -6.78 -3.89 -2.22
N GLN A 410 -7.82 -4.22 -2.97
CA GLN A 410 -9.08 -3.48 -3.01
C GLN A 410 -10.19 -4.39 -2.47
N SER A 411 -10.92 -3.94 -1.45
CA SER A 411 -12.03 -4.68 -0.86
C SER A 411 -13.12 -3.74 -0.34
N LEU A 412 -14.32 -3.85 -0.91
CA LEU A 412 -15.50 -3.10 -0.47
C LEU A 412 -15.97 -3.52 0.94
N ASP A 413 -15.69 -4.76 1.36
CA ASP A 413 -16.12 -5.30 2.65
C ASP A 413 -15.11 -5.03 3.77
N LEU A 414 -13.80 -5.20 3.49
CA LEU A 414 -12.76 -5.10 4.51
C LEU A 414 -12.25 -3.67 4.69
N THR A 415 -12.16 -2.91 3.60
CA THR A 415 -11.60 -1.56 3.59
C THR A 415 -12.55 -0.60 2.88
N PRO A 416 -13.79 -0.39 3.38
CA PRO A 416 -14.76 0.48 2.74
C PRO A 416 -14.29 1.94 2.69
N SER A 417 -14.35 2.58 1.52
CA SER A 417 -14.21 4.04 1.41
C SER A 417 -15.59 4.69 1.39
N ARG A 418 -15.88 5.47 2.42
CA ARG A 418 -17.16 6.20 2.57
C ARG A 418 -16.97 7.67 2.23
N ILE A 419 -17.83 8.20 1.36
CA ILE A 419 -17.92 9.62 1.01
C ILE A 419 -19.28 10.13 1.48
N ALA A 420 -19.30 11.18 2.30
CA ALA A 420 -20.54 11.77 2.79
C ALA A 420 -20.51 13.29 2.70
N ASP A 421 -21.62 13.87 2.29
CA ASP A 421 -21.82 15.32 2.29
C ASP A 421 -22.31 15.79 3.66
N ASN A 422 -21.61 16.77 4.25
CA ASN A 422 -21.96 17.43 5.50
C ASN A 422 -21.76 18.95 5.38
N ARG A 423 -21.88 19.50 4.16
CA ARG A 423 -21.82 20.94 3.93
C ARG A 423 -23.01 21.64 4.59
N THR A 424 -22.79 22.82 5.13
CA THR A 424 -23.88 23.62 5.71
C THR A 424 -24.85 24.11 4.63
N VAL A 425 -26.07 24.52 5.02
CA VAL A 425 -27.05 25.11 4.08
C VAL A 425 -26.49 26.33 3.34
N ALA A 426 -25.61 27.12 3.97
CA ALA A 426 -24.97 28.25 3.31
C ALA A 426 -24.00 27.84 2.19
N GLN A 427 -23.37 26.66 2.31
CA GLN A 427 -22.38 26.15 1.35
C GLN A 427 -23.03 25.34 0.24
N CYS A 428 -24.10 24.61 0.56
CA CYS A 428 -24.90 23.93 -0.42
C CYS A 428 -26.37 23.98 0.00
N PRO A 429 -27.16 24.91 -0.55
CA PRO A 429 -28.51 25.14 -0.08
C PRO A 429 -29.53 24.17 -0.70
N GLY A 430 -29.24 23.55 -1.84
CA GLY A 430 -30.11 22.53 -2.45
C GLY A 430 -31.49 23.08 -2.85
N THR A 431 -31.59 24.34 -3.30
CA THR A 431 -32.89 25.06 -3.35
C THR A 431 -33.78 24.69 -4.52
N ALA A 432 -33.21 24.18 -5.61
CA ALA A 432 -33.95 23.90 -6.84
C ALA A 432 -33.37 22.67 -7.53
N LEU A 433 -34.24 21.87 -8.14
CA LEU A 433 -33.90 20.69 -8.95
C LEU A 433 -33.53 21.11 -10.39
N SER A 434 -32.67 20.33 -11.05
CA SER A 434 -31.98 20.64 -12.32
C SER A 434 -31.16 21.94 -12.39
N SER A 435 -30.87 22.61 -11.27
CA SER A 435 -30.11 23.88 -11.26
C SER A 435 -29.23 24.10 -10.03
N ASN A 436 -29.63 23.64 -8.84
CA ASN A 436 -28.93 23.94 -7.59
C ASN A 436 -29.07 22.82 -6.55
N GLU A 437 -28.64 21.62 -6.91
CA GLU A 437 -28.63 20.42 -6.07
C GLU A 437 -27.29 20.24 -5.37
N CYS A 438 -27.34 19.60 -4.20
CA CYS A 438 -26.15 19.20 -3.46
C CYS A 438 -25.69 17.81 -3.84
N ALA A 439 -24.42 17.67 -4.20
CA ALA A 439 -23.77 16.37 -4.30
C ALA A 439 -22.30 16.45 -3.86
N PRO A 440 -21.79 15.43 -3.13
CA PRO A 440 -20.38 15.36 -2.77
C PRO A 440 -19.49 15.08 -3.98
N ILE A 441 -20.02 14.47 -5.05
CA ILE A 441 -19.31 14.21 -6.31
C ILE A 441 -20.06 14.86 -7.48
N THR A 442 -19.35 15.64 -8.28
CA THR A 442 -19.83 16.19 -9.56
C THR A 442 -18.94 15.73 -10.70
N ILE A 443 -19.55 15.19 -11.76
CA ILE A 443 -18.88 14.71 -12.97
C ILE A 443 -19.30 15.60 -14.14
N THR A 444 -18.33 16.19 -14.82
CA THR A 444 -18.53 16.94 -16.07
C THR A 444 -17.58 16.36 -17.12
N ALA A 445 -18.07 15.35 -17.85
CA ALA A 445 -17.30 14.72 -18.91
C ALA A 445 -17.36 15.56 -20.19
N SER A 446 -16.27 16.28 -20.47
CA SER A 446 -16.13 17.07 -21.68
C SER A 446 -14.70 17.10 -22.20
N GLY A 447 -14.52 17.32 -23.50
CA GLY A 447 -13.22 17.55 -24.13
C GLY A 447 -12.37 16.30 -24.35
N MET A 448 -12.94 15.10 -24.28
CA MET A 448 -12.21 13.83 -24.48
C MET A 448 -12.05 13.44 -25.96
N ALA A 449 -12.72 14.15 -26.88
CA ALA A 449 -12.58 14.01 -28.33
C ALA A 449 -12.84 12.59 -28.89
N GLY A 450 -13.67 11.79 -28.22
CA GLY A 450 -14.03 10.43 -28.63
C GLY A 450 -12.96 9.37 -28.30
N ASP A 451 -11.94 9.73 -27.52
CA ASP A 451 -10.93 8.80 -27.04
C ASP A 451 -11.48 7.97 -25.88
N SER A 452 -11.86 6.72 -26.15
CA SER A 452 -12.44 5.81 -25.16
C SER A 452 -11.50 5.38 -24.04
N THR A 453 -10.19 5.68 -24.15
CA THR A 453 -9.24 5.43 -23.04
C THR A 453 -9.36 6.50 -21.94
N LYS A 454 -9.85 7.68 -22.31
CA LYS A 454 -10.13 8.80 -21.42
C LYS A 454 -11.59 8.72 -20.97
N ALA A 455 -11.77 8.51 -19.68
CA ALA A 455 -13.08 8.51 -19.06
C ALA A 455 -12.98 9.01 -17.62
N HIS A 456 -14.05 9.63 -17.14
CA HIS A 456 -14.23 9.76 -15.70
C HIS A 456 -14.77 8.44 -15.16
N VAL A 457 -14.07 7.84 -14.21
CA VAL A 457 -14.45 6.58 -13.57
C VAL A 457 -14.65 6.81 -12.08
N VAL A 458 -15.74 6.31 -11.51
CA VAL A 458 -15.96 6.24 -10.06
C VAL A 458 -16.31 4.81 -9.69
N GLN A 459 -15.47 4.19 -8.85
CA GLN A 459 -15.62 2.79 -8.45
C GLN A 459 -15.18 2.57 -7.00
N GLY A 460 -15.88 1.70 -6.28
CA GLY A 460 -15.40 1.20 -5.00
C GLY A 460 -15.74 2.08 -3.81
N PHE A 461 -16.85 2.84 -3.87
CA PHE A 461 -17.26 3.75 -2.80
C PHE A 461 -18.65 3.46 -2.25
N SER A 462 -18.84 3.82 -0.98
CA SER A 462 -20.15 4.09 -0.39
C SER A 462 -20.38 5.60 -0.32
N ILE A 463 -21.37 6.12 -1.06
CA ILE A 463 -21.56 7.55 -1.30
C ILE A 463 -22.93 7.99 -0.77
N PHE A 464 -22.94 9.02 0.09
CA PHE A 464 -24.11 9.48 0.80
C PHE A 464 -24.38 10.97 0.59
N ALA A 465 -25.59 11.29 0.14
CA ALA A 465 -26.10 12.65 0.08
C ALA A 465 -26.45 13.18 1.50
N ASP A 466 -26.44 14.50 1.65
CA ASP A 466 -26.88 15.15 2.89
C ASP A 466 -28.41 15.23 2.97
N GLU A 467 -29.00 14.46 3.88
CA GLU A 467 -30.45 14.40 4.11
C GLU A 467 -31.02 15.62 4.84
N THR A 468 -30.23 16.65 5.15
CA THR A 468 -30.77 17.92 5.64
C THR A 468 -31.16 18.87 4.51
N LYS A 469 -30.74 18.59 3.27
CA LYS A 469 -30.92 19.49 2.11
C LYS A 469 -32.19 19.14 1.33
N PRO A 470 -32.95 20.11 0.79
CA PRO A 470 -34.16 19.80 0.03
C PRO A 470 -33.88 19.00 -1.24
N ASN A 471 -32.88 19.41 -2.03
CA ASN A 471 -32.44 18.69 -3.22
C ASN A 471 -30.99 18.22 -3.06
N ALA A 472 -30.80 16.91 -2.90
CA ALA A 472 -29.48 16.31 -2.68
C ALA A 472 -29.34 14.90 -3.27
N PHE A 473 -28.17 14.66 -3.86
CA PHE A 473 -27.82 13.43 -4.56
C PHE A 473 -26.42 12.97 -4.16
N GLY A 474 -26.13 11.67 -4.24
CA GLY A 474 -24.79 11.14 -3.99
C GLY A 474 -23.81 11.51 -5.09
N ILE A 475 -24.23 11.39 -6.36
CA ILE A 475 -23.44 11.75 -7.54
C ILE A 475 -24.28 12.63 -8.47
N ARG A 476 -23.67 13.68 -8.99
CA ARG A 476 -24.27 14.55 -10.01
C ARG A 476 -23.46 14.53 -11.30
N PHE A 477 -24.10 14.24 -12.43
CA PHE A 477 -23.57 14.48 -13.75
C PHE A 477 -24.10 15.83 -14.24
N LEU A 478 -23.21 16.73 -14.59
CA LEU A 478 -23.57 18.10 -14.97
C LEU A 478 -22.91 18.47 -16.28
N ASN A 479 -23.74 18.78 -17.27
CA ASN A 479 -23.30 19.09 -18.64
C ASN A 479 -22.46 17.95 -19.25
N GLY A 480 -21.74 18.27 -20.33
CA GLY A 480 -20.85 17.36 -21.03
C GLY A 480 -21.02 17.46 -22.53
N ASP A 481 -20.26 16.66 -23.27
CA ASP A 481 -20.40 16.53 -24.72
C ASP A 481 -20.50 15.07 -25.16
N ALA A 482 -21.11 14.84 -26.32
CA ALA A 482 -21.40 13.51 -26.85
C ALA A 482 -20.14 12.66 -27.16
N ASN A 483 -18.95 13.26 -27.15
CA ASN A 483 -17.67 12.61 -27.44
C ASN A 483 -16.84 12.37 -26.16
N SER A 484 -17.49 12.36 -25.00
CA SER A 484 -16.86 12.16 -23.70
C SER A 484 -17.53 11.05 -22.90
N TYR A 485 -16.78 10.42 -22.00
CA TYR A 485 -17.19 9.19 -21.33
C TYR A 485 -17.14 9.32 -19.81
N ALA A 486 -18.18 8.83 -19.15
CA ALA A 486 -18.26 8.75 -17.70
C ALA A 486 -18.84 7.39 -17.27
N TYR A 487 -18.10 6.70 -16.40
CA TYR A 487 -18.41 5.35 -15.94
C TYR A 487 -18.51 5.33 -14.41
N VAL A 488 -19.67 4.96 -13.90
CA VAL A 488 -19.90 4.76 -12.46
C VAL A 488 -20.26 3.30 -12.26
N PHE A 489 -19.42 2.54 -11.57
CA PHE A 489 -19.68 1.11 -11.39
C PHE A 489 -19.18 0.54 -10.07
N GLY A 490 -19.87 -0.47 -9.55
CA GLY A 490 -19.48 -1.15 -8.30
C GLY A 490 -19.50 -0.23 -7.07
N ASN A 491 -20.46 0.69 -6.98
CA ASN A 491 -20.64 1.58 -5.84
C ASN A 491 -21.95 1.28 -5.09
N TYR A 492 -21.99 1.69 -3.82
CA TYR A 492 -23.22 1.86 -3.06
C TYR A 492 -23.53 3.36 -2.95
N ILE A 493 -24.67 3.81 -3.49
CA ILE A 493 -25.01 5.24 -3.60
C ILE A 493 -26.39 5.46 -2.99
N SER A 494 -26.50 6.38 -2.03
CA SER A 494 -27.74 6.62 -1.30
C SER A 494 -28.06 8.11 -1.16
N GLY A 495 -29.34 8.48 -1.30
CA GLY A 495 -29.85 9.83 -1.08
C GLY A 495 -29.98 10.25 0.39
N GLY A 496 -29.20 9.63 1.27
CA GLY A 496 -29.18 9.84 2.73
C GLY A 496 -28.82 8.56 3.47
N GLU A 497 -28.44 8.69 4.75
CA GLU A 497 -28.19 7.56 5.65
C GLU A 497 -29.46 7.14 6.40
N GLY A 498 -30.41 8.07 6.56
CA GLY A 498 -31.64 7.85 7.30
C GLY A 498 -31.45 7.98 8.80
N GLY A 499 -32.57 8.16 9.53
CA GLY A 499 -32.56 8.20 10.99
C GLY A 499 -32.29 9.58 11.61
N LEU A 500 -32.24 10.65 10.79
CA LEU A 500 -32.14 12.03 11.29
C LEU A 500 -33.48 12.72 11.60
N GLY A 501 -34.62 12.05 11.47
CA GLY A 501 -35.91 12.65 11.83
C GLY A 501 -36.42 13.72 10.85
N VAL A 502 -35.77 13.84 9.69
CA VAL A 502 -36.06 14.81 8.62
C VAL A 502 -36.88 14.18 7.48
N GLU A 503 -37.48 13.02 7.74
CA GLU A 503 -38.42 12.36 6.87
C GLU A 503 -39.67 13.27 6.73
N ASN A 504 -40.10 13.54 5.50
CA ASN A 504 -41.14 14.46 5.02
C ASN A 504 -40.69 15.91 4.72
N SER A 505 -39.39 16.15 4.61
CA SER A 505 -38.85 17.44 4.12
C SER A 505 -39.17 17.71 2.64
N THR A 506 -39.23 18.98 2.24
CA THR A 506 -39.49 19.39 0.85
C THR A 506 -38.34 19.01 -0.09
N GLY A 507 -38.62 18.91 -1.39
CA GLY A 507 -37.61 18.67 -2.43
C GLY A 507 -37.44 17.21 -2.84
N THR A 508 -36.40 16.94 -3.65
CA THR A 508 -36.11 15.62 -4.24
C THR A 508 -34.73 15.14 -3.81
N ARG A 509 -34.65 13.94 -3.24
CA ARG A 509 -33.37 13.32 -2.85
C ARG A 509 -33.14 12.00 -3.54
N GLY A 510 -31.87 11.67 -3.77
CA GLY A 510 -31.55 10.52 -4.59
C GLY A 510 -30.12 10.03 -4.57
N GLY A 511 -29.87 8.96 -5.31
CA GLY A 511 -28.52 8.44 -5.49
C GLY A 511 -27.79 9.23 -6.57
N ILE A 512 -28.37 9.29 -7.78
CA ILE A 512 -27.75 9.89 -8.96
C ILE A 512 -28.68 10.94 -9.58
N ASP A 513 -28.11 12.10 -9.92
CA ASP A 513 -28.71 13.15 -10.75
C ASP A 513 -27.91 13.30 -12.05
N LEU A 514 -28.58 13.29 -13.21
CA LEU A 514 -28.01 13.66 -14.50
C LEU A 514 -28.73 14.89 -15.03
N THR A 515 -28.01 16.00 -15.21
CA THR A 515 -28.58 17.26 -15.68
C THR A 515 -27.83 17.76 -16.92
N SER A 516 -28.52 17.79 -18.06
CA SER A 516 -28.01 18.25 -19.37
C SER A 516 -26.72 17.57 -19.81
N SER A 517 -26.52 16.30 -19.43
CA SER A 517 -25.29 15.57 -19.68
C SER A 517 -25.37 14.74 -20.96
N ALA A 518 -24.80 15.27 -22.03
CA ALA A 518 -24.77 14.62 -23.35
C ALA A 518 -23.69 13.53 -23.48
N SER A 519 -22.80 13.38 -22.50
CA SER A 519 -21.74 12.36 -22.50
C SER A 519 -22.28 10.94 -22.45
N ASN A 520 -21.41 9.98 -22.75
CA ASN A 520 -21.72 8.56 -22.55
C ASN A 520 -21.65 8.21 -21.05
N ASN A 521 -22.77 8.35 -20.36
CA ASN A 521 -22.89 8.15 -18.91
C ASN A 521 -23.31 6.72 -18.58
N GLN A 522 -22.36 5.80 -18.48
CA GLN A 522 -22.65 4.41 -18.09
C GLN A 522 -22.65 4.26 -16.57
N ILE A 523 -23.76 3.77 -16.07
CA ILE A 523 -23.99 3.49 -14.65
C ILE A 523 -24.26 2.00 -14.58
N ASP A 524 -23.29 1.23 -14.09
CA ASP A 524 -23.28 -0.22 -14.22
C ASP A 524 -23.03 -0.93 -12.89
N THR A 525 -23.81 -1.97 -12.57
CA THR A 525 -23.54 -2.84 -11.42
C THR A 525 -23.40 -2.07 -10.09
N ASN A 526 -24.17 -1.00 -9.92
CA ASN A 526 -24.25 -0.25 -8.66
C ASN A 526 -25.46 -0.68 -7.83
N VAL A 527 -25.42 -0.36 -6.54
CA VAL A 527 -26.60 -0.33 -5.67
C VAL A 527 -26.96 1.13 -5.44
N ILE A 528 -28.13 1.54 -5.91
CA ILE A 528 -28.56 2.93 -5.92
C ILE A 528 -29.88 3.05 -5.17
N LYS A 529 -29.91 3.91 -4.16
CA LYS A 529 -31.08 4.15 -3.31
C LYS A 529 -31.52 5.61 -3.39
N GLY A 530 -32.83 5.80 -3.40
CA GLY A 530 -33.46 7.10 -3.32
C GLY A 530 -33.22 7.81 -1.97
N GLY A 531 -33.82 8.98 -1.85
CA GLY A 531 -33.92 9.73 -0.61
C GLY A 531 -34.64 9.01 0.52
N PHE A 532 -34.11 9.09 1.73
CA PHE A 532 -34.74 8.50 2.90
C PHE A 532 -35.88 9.40 3.42
N GLY A 533 -37.05 9.34 2.77
CA GLY A 533 -38.27 9.99 3.25
C GLY A 533 -38.49 11.44 2.83
N ALA A 534 -37.77 12.00 1.86
CA ALA A 534 -38.08 13.33 1.32
C ALA A 534 -39.48 13.39 0.66
N LEU A 535 -39.94 14.58 0.27
CA LEU A 535 -41.19 14.75 -0.49
C LEU A 535 -41.19 13.84 -1.71
N ASN A 536 -40.12 13.91 -2.50
CA ASN A 536 -39.85 12.97 -3.57
C ASN A 536 -38.54 12.23 -3.29
N SER A 537 -38.56 10.92 -3.48
CA SER A 537 -37.38 10.07 -3.42
C SER A 537 -37.13 9.44 -4.77
N THR A 538 -35.95 9.67 -5.34
CA THR A 538 -35.63 9.21 -6.71
C THR A 538 -34.24 8.63 -6.72
N ALA A 539 -34.09 7.33 -6.97
CA ALA A 539 -32.75 6.71 -6.96
C ALA A 539 -31.89 7.24 -8.12
N VAL A 540 -32.46 7.31 -9.32
CA VAL A 540 -31.83 7.94 -10.49
C VAL A 540 -32.77 8.97 -11.10
N TYR A 541 -32.35 10.24 -11.09
CA TYR A 541 -33.03 11.34 -11.75
C TYR A 541 -32.24 11.75 -13.00
N SER A 542 -32.89 11.82 -14.16
CA SER A 542 -32.24 12.18 -15.42
C SER A 542 -33.04 13.26 -16.15
N PHE A 543 -32.50 14.47 -16.20
CA PHE A 543 -33.02 15.62 -16.91
C PHE A 543 -32.20 15.89 -18.19
N ASN A 544 -32.83 15.73 -19.35
CA ASN A 544 -32.26 16.00 -20.68
C ASN A 544 -30.81 15.47 -20.85
N SER A 545 -30.58 14.21 -20.49
CA SER A 545 -29.24 13.60 -20.44
C SER A 545 -29.23 12.25 -21.14
N ASN A 546 -28.07 11.86 -21.65
CA ASN A 546 -27.80 10.47 -22.05
C ASN A 546 -27.57 9.65 -20.78
N ALA A 547 -28.19 8.48 -20.66
CA ALA A 547 -28.04 7.62 -19.48
C ALA A 547 -28.12 6.14 -19.87
N TYR A 548 -27.12 5.37 -19.44
CA TYR A 548 -27.03 3.94 -19.70
C TYR A 548 -27.02 3.22 -18.35
N LEU A 549 -28.20 2.85 -17.87
CA LEU A 549 -28.39 2.12 -16.62
C LEU A 549 -28.32 0.63 -16.92
N LEU A 550 -27.21 -0.01 -16.57
CA LEU A 550 -26.94 -1.41 -16.87
C LEU A 550 -26.79 -2.20 -15.57
N ARG A 551 -27.53 -3.31 -15.40
CA ARG A 551 -27.26 -4.29 -14.32
C ARG A 551 -27.23 -3.73 -12.88
N ASN A 552 -27.91 -2.60 -12.63
CA ASN A 552 -27.93 -1.99 -11.31
C ASN A 552 -29.03 -2.59 -10.44
N ARG A 553 -28.84 -2.52 -9.12
CA ARG A 553 -29.92 -2.65 -8.14
C ARG A 553 -30.36 -1.24 -7.74
N ILE A 554 -31.57 -0.87 -8.10
CA ILE A 554 -32.10 0.48 -7.96
C ILE A 554 -33.32 0.41 -7.04
N SER A 555 -33.47 1.34 -6.10
CA SER A 555 -34.67 1.41 -5.27
C SER A 555 -35.05 2.85 -4.97
N GLY A 556 -36.27 3.24 -5.36
CA GLY A 556 -36.81 4.56 -5.06
C GLY A 556 -37.01 4.82 -3.58
N ASP A 557 -37.02 3.78 -2.74
CA ASP A 557 -37.04 3.91 -1.28
C ASP A 557 -38.25 4.70 -0.71
N LYS A 558 -38.21 5.14 0.55
CA LYS A 558 -39.35 5.78 1.22
C LYS A 558 -39.51 7.24 0.77
N ALA A 559 -40.74 7.70 0.51
CA ALA A 559 -41.01 9.13 0.23
C ALA A 559 -42.36 9.57 0.78
N ALA A 560 -42.52 10.86 1.07
CA ALA A 560 -43.79 11.41 1.53
C ALA A 560 -44.84 11.51 0.41
N ASN A 561 -44.42 11.72 -0.84
CA ASN A 561 -45.30 11.83 -2.01
C ASN A 561 -44.96 10.80 -3.09
N ASP A 562 -43.84 10.99 -3.79
CA ASP A 562 -43.49 10.12 -4.93
C ASP A 562 -42.16 9.40 -4.69
N SER A 563 -42.15 8.10 -4.91
CA SER A 563 -40.94 7.27 -4.90
C SER A 563 -40.68 6.70 -6.29
N HIS A 564 -39.48 6.94 -6.84
CA HIS A 564 -39.08 6.50 -8.18
C HIS A 564 -37.77 5.73 -8.12
N SER A 565 -37.71 4.52 -8.70
CA SER A 565 -36.41 3.92 -9.01
C SER A 565 -35.70 4.74 -10.08
N VAL A 566 -36.38 5.00 -11.20
CA VAL A 566 -35.83 5.84 -12.28
C VAL A 566 -36.86 6.90 -12.68
N TRP A 567 -36.43 8.16 -12.73
CA TRP A 567 -37.24 9.27 -13.22
C TRP A 567 -36.51 10.02 -14.33
N VAL A 568 -37.06 9.97 -15.55
CA VAL A 568 -36.52 10.62 -16.74
C VAL A 568 -37.42 11.79 -17.12
N VAL A 569 -36.85 12.98 -17.29
CA VAL A 569 -37.59 14.23 -17.53
C VAL A 569 -37.00 15.02 -18.68
N ASN A 570 -37.88 15.64 -19.47
CA ASN A 570 -37.53 16.56 -20.56
C ASN A 570 -36.52 15.96 -21.55
N PHE A 571 -36.70 14.68 -21.84
CA PHE A 571 -35.86 13.95 -22.78
C PHE A 571 -36.25 14.34 -24.22
N ALA A 572 -35.31 14.94 -24.96
CA ALA A 572 -35.45 15.40 -26.34
C ALA A 572 -34.18 15.06 -27.15
N ASP A 573 -34.22 13.93 -27.88
CA ASP A 573 -33.08 13.34 -28.64
C ASP A 573 -31.84 12.91 -27.80
N SER A 574 -32.02 12.69 -26.49
CA SER A 574 -31.01 11.98 -25.71
C SER A 574 -31.07 10.47 -26.02
N LEU A 575 -30.10 9.70 -25.54
CA LEU A 575 -30.07 8.23 -25.61
C LEU A 575 -30.20 7.67 -24.19
N ILE A 576 -31.32 6.99 -23.92
CA ILE A 576 -31.60 6.35 -22.63
C ILE A 576 -31.69 4.85 -22.84
N ALA A 577 -30.83 4.10 -22.15
CA ALA A 577 -30.86 2.65 -22.13
C ALA A 577 -30.96 2.17 -20.67
N ILE A 578 -32.02 1.45 -20.36
CA ILE A 578 -32.29 0.87 -19.04
C ILE A 578 -32.35 -0.64 -19.24
N ILE A 579 -31.23 -1.32 -18.99
CA ILE A 579 -31.03 -2.72 -19.37
C ILE A 579 -30.62 -3.57 -18.16
N ASN A 580 -31.31 -4.70 -17.96
CA ASN A 580 -30.98 -5.72 -16.95
C ASN A 580 -30.91 -5.21 -15.50
N ASN A 581 -31.64 -4.16 -15.14
CA ASN A 581 -31.66 -3.64 -13.77
C ASN A 581 -32.74 -4.30 -12.91
N THR A 582 -32.50 -4.39 -11.60
CA THR A 582 -33.49 -4.76 -10.60
C THR A 582 -33.97 -3.51 -9.87
N MET A 583 -35.26 -3.19 -9.93
CA MET A 583 -35.82 -1.93 -9.46
C MET A 583 -36.79 -2.10 -8.29
N ASN A 584 -36.78 -1.15 -7.35
CA ASN A 584 -37.58 -1.12 -6.13
C ASN A 584 -37.45 -2.38 -5.28
N PHE A 585 -36.26 -2.99 -5.26
CA PHE A 585 -35.98 -4.19 -4.49
C PHE A 585 -36.32 -4.02 -2.99
N ARG A 586 -36.07 -2.84 -2.41
CA ARG A 586 -36.32 -2.58 -0.99
C ARG A 586 -37.81 -2.39 -0.72
N GLN A 587 -38.52 -1.58 -1.51
CA GLN A 587 -39.97 -1.41 -1.38
C GLN A 587 -40.74 -2.73 -1.52
N TYR A 588 -40.21 -3.66 -2.30
CA TYR A 588 -40.79 -4.98 -2.46
C TYR A 588 -40.56 -5.90 -1.24
N THR A 589 -39.39 -5.81 -0.61
CA THR A 589 -38.96 -6.74 0.47
C THR A 589 -39.06 -6.16 1.88
N ASP A 590 -39.37 -4.87 2.02
CA ASP A 590 -39.51 -4.14 3.29
C ASP A 590 -40.81 -3.33 3.29
N ALA A 591 -41.85 -3.87 3.91
CA ALA A 591 -43.19 -3.26 3.99
C ALA A 591 -43.22 -1.92 4.75
N SER A 592 -42.16 -1.56 5.49
CA SER A 592 -42.06 -0.26 6.16
C SER A 592 -41.74 0.89 5.20
N VAL A 593 -41.28 0.57 3.99
CA VAL A 593 -40.91 1.53 2.96
C VAL A 593 -42.13 1.87 2.10
N THR A 594 -42.74 3.00 2.41
CA THR A 594 -44.00 3.43 1.79
C THR A 594 -43.89 4.79 1.10
N SER A 595 -44.84 5.07 0.21
CA SER A 595 -45.04 6.39 -0.40
C SER A 595 -46.51 6.64 -0.77
N LYS A 596 -46.89 7.83 -1.24
CA LYS A 596 -48.26 8.02 -1.79
C LYS A 596 -48.36 7.37 -3.15
N PHE A 597 -47.35 7.55 -4.00
CA PHE A 597 -47.20 6.92 -5.30
C PHE A 597 -45.82 6.26 -5.38
N THR A 598 -45.77 5.10 -6.02
CA THR A 598 -44.51 4.38 -6.24
C THR A 598 -44.37 4.06 -7.72
N TYR A 599 -43.17 4.24 -8.24
CA TYR A 599 -42.86 4.08 -9.65
C TYR A 599 -41.59 3.24 -9.77
N GLY A 600 -41.62 2.21 -10.60
CA GLY A 600 -40.40 1.59 -11.11
C GLY A 600 -39.68 2.58 -12.02
N ILE A 601 -40.27 2.81 -13.19
CA ILE A 601 -39.78 3.79 -14.18
C ILE A 601 -40.86 4.83 -14.40
N ARG A 602 -40.50 6.10 -14.27
CA ARG A 602 -41.33 7.24 -14.67
C ARG A 602 -40.63 8.03 -15.75
N THR A 603 -41.30 8.29 -16.85
CA THR A 603 -40.79 9.15 -17.93
C THR A 603 -41.74 10.29 -18.25
N GLU A 604 -41.17 11.48 -18.45
CA GLU A 604 -41.85 12.71 -18.86
C GLU A 604 -41.21 13.19 -20.17
N GLU A 605 -41.76 12.71 -21.28
CA GLU A 605 -41.21 12.86 -22.62
C GLU A 605 -41.61 14.19 -23.26
N ASN A 606 -40.70 14.80 -24.02
CA ASN A 606 -40.97 16.02 -24.79
C ASN A 606 -41.25 15.66 -26.27
N ALA A 607 -41.95 16.52 -27.01
CA ALA A 607 -42.48 16.25 -28.36
C ALA A 607 -41.44 16.08 -29.49
N ALA A 608 -40.14 16.18 -29.20
CA ALA A 608 -39.06 16.07 -30.18
C ALA A 608 -38.62 14.60 -30.36
N ALA A 609 -38.50 14.15 -31.61
CA ALA A 609 -38.20 12.79 -32.08
C ALA A 609 -37.50 11.84 -31.07
N LEU A 610 -38.31 11.03 -30.37
CA LEU A 610 -37.91 10.16 -29.25
C LEU A 610 -37.24 8.83 -29.67
N ILE A 611 -36.32 8.81 -30.64
CA ILE A 611 -35.94 7.56 -31.35
C ILE A 611 -35.04 6.60 -30.55
N LYS A 612 -34.59 6.98 -29.35
CA LYS A 612 -33.45 6.35 -28.65
C LYS A 612 -33.74 6.05 -27.16
N HIS A 613 -34.84 5.37 -26.89
CA HIS A 613 -35.23 4.98 -25.54
C HIS A 613 -35.45 3.46 -25.46
N TYR A 614 -34.64 2.77 -24.67
CA TYR A 614 -34.61 1.31 -24.56
C TYR A 614 -34.83 0.88 -23.11
N ILE A 615 -35.78 -0.03 -22.87
CA ILE A 615 -36.08 -0.62 -21.57
C ILE A 615 -36.15 -2.13 -21.78
N ALA A 616 -35.11 -2.88 -21.41
CA ALA A 616 -35.10 -4.31 -21.66
C ALA A 616 -34.47 -5.14 -20.56
N GLY A 617 -35.00 -6.36 -20.35
CA GLY A 617 -34.43 -7.31 -19.39
C GLY A 617 -34.54 -6.92 -17.93
N ASN A 618 -35.27 -5.85 -17.59
CA ASN A 618 -35.35 -5.35 -16.22
C ASN A 618 -36.34 -6.14 -15.37
N THR A 619 -36.07 -6.21 -14.08
CA THR A 619 -37.00 -6.68 -13.06
C THR A 619 -37.53 -5.49 -12.28
N ILE A 620 -38.81 -5.17 -12.46
CA ILE A 620 -39.43 -3.95 -11.97
C ILE A 620 -40.47 -4.31 -10.93
N TYR A 621 -40.16 -4.04 -9.66
CA TYR A 621 -41.13 -4.14 -8.58
C TYR A 621 -41.81 -2.79 -8.34
N SER A 622 -43.05 -2.83 -7.88
CA SER A 622 -43.75 -1.66 -7.37
C SER A 622 -44.72 -2.09 -6.27
N ASN A 623 -44.51 -1.54 -5.08
CA ASN A 623 -45.30 -1.82 -3.88
C ASN A 623 -45.17 -0.65 -2.90
N GLY A 624 -46.02 -0.60 -1.87
CA GLY A 624 -45.91 0.37 -0.78
C GLY A 624 -46.61 1.72 -1.01
N ALA A 625 -47.38 1.88 -2.10
CA ALA A 625 -48.28 3.03 -2.26
C ALA A 625 -49.40 2.98 -1.21
N THR A 626 -49.59 4.09 -0.51
CA THR A 626 -50.55 4.24 0.60
C THR A 626 -51.88 4.85 0.16
N VAL A 627 -51.89 5.59 -0.94
CA VAL A 627 -53.09 6.28 -1.46
C VAL A 627 -53.20 6.11 -2.97
N GLY A 628 -52.13 6.42 -3.69
CA GLY A 628 -52.06 6.34 -5.13
C GLY A 628 -51.83 4.93 -5.65
N SER A 629 -51.32 4.86 -6.88
CA SER A 629 -51.03 3.60 -7.57
C SER A 629 -49.58 3.17 -7.40
N ASN A 630 -49.39 1.85 -7.43
CA ASN A 630 -48.09 1.21 -7.59
C ASN A 630 -47.86 1.05 -9.10
N TYR A 631 -47.06 1.92 -9.71
CA TYR A 631 -46.75 1.85 -11.13
C TYR A 631 -45.45 1.08 -11.38
N GLY A 632 -45.48 0.08 -12.27
CA GLY A 632 -44.28 -0.51 -12.83
C GLY A 632 -43.58 0.47 -13.76
N ILE A 633 -44.23 0.77 -14.90
CA ILE A 633 -43.79 1.76 -15.88
C ILE A 633 -44.88 2.83 -16.01
N TYR A 634 -44.48 4.11 -15.94
CA TYR A 634 -45.36 5.25 -16.14
C TYR A 634 -44.75 6.21 -17.14
N MET A 635 -45.40 6.39 -18.28
CA MET A 635 -44.94 7.31 -19.34
C MET A 635 -45.96 8.42 -19.54
N THR A 636 -45.48 9.65 -19.56
CA THR A 636 -46.28 10.85 -19.79
C THR A 636 -45.56 11.89 -20.63
N GLY A 637 -46.26 12.98 -20.99
CA GLY A 637 -45.71 14.07 -21.79
C GLY A 637 -46.10 13.95 -23.27
N ALA A 638 -45.18 13.50 -24.12
CA ALA A 638 -45.43 13.19 -25.52
C ALA A 638 -45.83 11.72 -25.74
N ALA A 639 -46.07 11.33 -26.99
CA ALA A 639 -46.30 9.94 -27.38
C ALA A 639 -44.96 9.19 -27.47
N THR A 640 -44.82 8.11 -26.70
CA THR A 640 -43.54 7.39 -26.60
C THR A 640 -43.18 6.60 -27.86
N ASN A 641 -41.87 6.47 -28.07
CA ASN A 641 -41.21 5.63 -29.07
C ASN A 641 -40.39 4.51 -28.41
N ALA A 642 -40.48 4.34 -27.09
CA ALA A 642 -39.59 3.46 -26.35
C ALA A 642 -39.69 2.00 -26.84
N GLN A 643 -38.53 1.33 -26.88
CA GLN A 643 -38.44 -0.11 -27.11
C GLN A 643 -38.47 -0.82 -25.76
N MET A 644 -39.58 -1.49 -25.45
CA MET A 644 -39.78 -2.15 -24.16
C MET A 644 -39.87 -3.67 -24.36
N ASP A 645 -38.76 -4.36 -24.14
CA ASP A 645 -38.64 -5.78 -24.49
C ASP A 645 -38.18 -6.65 -23.32
N ASN A 646 -38.83 -7.80 -23.12
CA ASN A 646 -38.36 -8.82 -22.17
C ASN A 646 -38.16 -8.30 -20.74
N ASN A 647 -39.09 -7.51 -20.19
CA ASN A 647 -39.06 -7.06 -18.79
C ASN A 647 -40.00 -7.89 -17.91
N LEU A 648 -39.64 -8.07 -16.64
CA LEU A 648 -40.54 -8.56 -15.59
C LEU A 648 -41.10 -7.37 -14.82
N ILE A 649 -42.42 -7.24 -14.78
CA ILE A 649 -43.10 -6.12 -14.11
C ILE A 649 -44.08 -6.67 -13.08
N MET A 650 -43.83 -6.36 -11.82
CA MET A 650 -44.63 -6.79 -10.69
C MET A 650 -45.13 -5.58 -9.90
N ALA A 651 -46.39 -5.20 -10.09
CA ALA A 651 -47.02 -4.15 -9.29
C ALA A 651 -48.09 -4.76 -8.38
N GLN A 652 -47.77 -4.83 -7.08
CA GLN A 652 -48.62 -5.51 -6.09
C GLN A 652 -49.67 -4.58 -5.47
N GLY A 653 -50.71 -5.17 -4.90
CA GLY A 653 -51.77 -4.47 -4.18
C GLY A 653 -52.95 -4.05 -5.07
N SER A 654 -54.04 -3.60 -4.44
CA SER A 654 -55.29 -3.24 -5.13
C SER A 654 -55.16 -2.07 -6.11
N ASN A 655 -54.08 -1.29 -6.01
CA ASN A 655 -53.82 -0.12 -6.85
C ASN A 655 -52.63 -0.35 -7.80
N GLY A 656 -52.24 -1.61 -8.03
CA GLY A 656 -51.12 -1.98 -8.90
C GLY A 656 -51.44 -1.82 -10.39
N VAL A 657 -50.55 -1.13 -11.10
CA VAL A 657 -50.61 -0.88 -12.56
C VAL A 657 -49.25 -1.21 -13.18
N CYS A 658 -49.19 -2.20 -14.05
CA CYS A 658 -47.91 -2.65 -14.62
C CYS A 658 -47.34 -1.62 -15.60
N ALA A 659 -48.14 -1.11 -16.52
CA ALA A 659 -47.74 -0.03 -17.43
C ALA A 659 -48.85 1.01 -17.60
N ASN A 660 -48.50 2.29 -17.57
CA ASN A 660 -49.41 3.41 -17.83
C ASN A 660 -48.81 4.37 -18.86
N PHE A 661 -49.56 4.66 -19.91
CA PHE A 661 -49.21 5.61 -20.97
C PHE A 661 -50.28 6.71 -21.02
N THR A 662 -49.94 7.95 -20.68
CA THR A 662 -50.94 9.04 -20.69
C THR A 662 -51.34 9.45 -22.10
N ASN A 663 -50.44 9.25 -23.08
CA ASN A 663 -50.73 9.39 -24.50
C ASN A 663 -50.61 8.04 -25.20
N THR A 664 -51.32 7.92 -26.32
CA THR A 664 -51.13 6.83 -27.27
C THR A 664 -49.67 6.76 -27.73
N PRO A 665 -48.96 5.63 -27.50
CA PRO A 665 -47.63 5.39 -28.04
C PRO A 665 -47.60 5.50 -29.56
N THR A 666 -46.46 5.89 -30.14
CA THR A 666 -46.36 6.01 -31.60
C THR A 666 -46.24 4.65 -32.28
N THR A 667 -46.23 4.65 -33.61
CA THR A 667 -45.96 3.46 -34.43
C THR A 667 -44.53 2.90 -34.29
N ASN A 668 -43.60 3.64 -33.68
CA ASN A 668 -42.22 3.17 -33.52
C ASN A 668 -41.98 2.50 -32.15
N ALA A 669 -42.86 2.69 -31.17
CA ALA A 669 -42.74 2.04 -29.87
C ALA A 669 -42.97 0.53 -29.96
N THR A 670 -42.35 -0.22 -29.04
CA THR A 670 -42.57 -1.66 -28.86
C THR A 670 -42.82 -1.98 -27.39
N PHE A 671 -43.64 -2.99 -27.15
CA PHE A 671 -43.92 -3.57 -25.84
C PHE A 671 -44.07 -5.10 -25.99
N ARG A 672 -42.94 -5.83 -26.07
CA ARG A 672 -42.92 -7.27 -26.43
C ARG A 672 -42.20 -8.13 -25.40
N GLY A 673 -42.62 -9.38 -25.25
CA GLY A 673 -41.97 -10.35 -24.34
C GLY A 673 -41.98 -9.94 -22.86
N ASN A 674 -42.70 -8.88 -22.49
CA ASN A 674 -42.80 -8.41 -21.11
C ASN A 674 -43.77 -9.30 -20.34
N ASN A 675 -43.39 -9.67 -19.11
CA ASN A 675 -44.23 -10.42 -18.20
C ASN A 675 -44.81 -9.50 -17.12
N LEU A 676 -46.13 -9.53 -16.97
CA LEU A 676 -46.90 -8.61 -16.15
C LEU A 676 -47.63 -9.36 -15.03
N THR A 677 -47.28 -9.08 -13.78
CA THR A 677 -47.96 -9.61 -12.59
C THR A 677 -48.54 -8.45 -11.78
N CYS A 678 -49.82 -8.11 -12.02
CA CYS A 678 -50.50 -6.98 -11.39
C CYS A 678 -51.85 -7.37 -10.76
N SER A 679 -52.06 -7.02 -9.49
CA SER A 679 -53.13 -7.60 -8.63
C SER A 679 -54.55 -7.04 -8.85
N ALA A 680 -54.74 -6.08 -9.76
CA ALA A 680 -55.99 -5.32 -9.89
C ALA A 680 -56.63 -5.34 -11.30
N GLY A 681 -56.34 -6.35 -12.12
CA GLY A 681 -56.91 -6.50 -13.47
C GLY A 681 -56.42 -5.48 -14.50
N THR A 682 -55.91 -4.31 -14.10
CA THR A 682 -55.33 -3.31 -15.01
C THR A 682 -53.85 -3.63 -15.25
N MET A 683 -53.56 -4.38 -16.31
CA MET A 683 -52.18 -4.69 -16.69
C MET A 683 -51.55 -3.53 -17.47
N VAL A 684 -52.30 -2.92 -18.38
CA VAL A 684 -51.82 -1.77 -19.16
C VAL A 684 -52.91 -0.72 -19.25
N ASN A 685 -52.57 0.55 -19.02
CA ASN A 685 -53.45 1.69 -19.27
C ASN A 685 -52.85 2.54 -20.40
N SER A 686 -53.64 2.87 -21.42
CA SER A 686 -53.29 3.88 -22.42
C SER A 686 -54.42 4.91 -22.53
N VAL A 687 -54.08 6.17 -22.27
CA VAL A 687 -55.01 7.31 -22.22
C VAL A 687 -56.13 7.05 -21.22
N SER A 688 -57.35 6.77 -21.68
CA SER A 688 -58.52 6.47 -20.85
C SER A 688 -58.94 5.00 -20.92
N THR A 689 -58.16 4.16 -21.60
CA THR A 689 -58.50 2.77 -21.87
C THR A 689 -57.66 1.84 -21.02
N ASN A 690 -58.33 1.06 -20.17
CA ASN A 690 -57.70 0.00 -19.38
C ASN A 690 -57.72 -1.31 -20.17
N TYR A 691 -56.56 -1.97 -20.25
CA TYR A 691 -56.37 -3.24 -20.91
C TYR A 691 -56.09 -4.30 -19.86
N ASN A 692 -57.07 -5.20 -19.70
CA ASN A 692 -57.03 -6.29 -18.73
C ASN A 692 -56.52 -7.60 -19.33
N LEU A 693 -56.03 -7.61 -20.58
CA LEU A 693 -55.57 -8.81 -21.28
C LEU A 693 -54.40 -8.53 -22.23
N LEU A 694 -53.37 -9.38 -22.14
CA LEU A 694 -52.61 -9.90 -23.28
C LEU A 694 -53.23 -11.26 -23.59
N CYS A 695 -53.71 -11.48 -24.82
CA CYS A 695 -54.48 -12.68 -25.18
C CYS A 695 -53.67 -13.97 -24.99
N THR A 696 -54.23 -14.93 -24.25
CA THR A 696 -53.74 -16.31 -24.10
C THR A 696 -54.87 -17.33 -24.23
N GLY A 697 -54.57 -18.53 -24.71
CA GLY A 697 -55.52 -19.55 -25.17
C GLY A 697 -56.77 -19.86 -24.34
N VAL A 698 -57.92 -19.38 -24.86
CA VAL A 698 -59.34 -19.68 -24.55
C VAL A 698 -59.95 -18.75 -23.48
N PHE A 699 -60.46 -17.56 -23.79
CA PHE A 699 -61.57 -17.11 -24.67
C PHE A 699 -62.98 -17.55 -24.25
N THR A 700 -63.69 -16.68 -23.54
CA THR A 700 -65.15 -16.58 -23.68
C THR A 700 -65.57 -15.14 -24.02
N ASN A 701 -65.73 -14.96 -25.34
CA ASN A 701 -66.72 -14.19 -26.11
C ASN A 701 -67.39 -12.96 -25.47
N ALA A 702 -67.53 -11.83 -26.17
CA ALA A 702 -67.62 -11.68 -27.63
C ALA A 702 -67.30 -10.26 -28.08
N GLY A 703 -66.64 -10.20 -29.24
CA GLY A 703 -66.55 -9.05 -30.12
C GLY A 703 -65.33 -8.17 -29.82
N LEU A 704 -64.63 -7.71 -30.85
CA LEU A 704 -63.68 -6.60 -30.72
C LEU A 704 -62.48 -6.97 -29.81
N CYS A 705 -61.53 -7.81 -30.19
CA CYS A 705 -60.73 -7.49 -31.35
C CYS A 705 -60.67 -5.97 -31.68
N VAL A 706 -60.46 -5.14 -30.67
CA VAL A 706 -59.72 -3.87 -30.83
C VAL A 706 -58.22 -4.24 -30.94
N LEU A 707 -57.85 -5.41 -31.50
CA LEU A 707 -57.21 -5.51 -32.82
C LEU A 707 -57.12 -4.17 -33.57
N ALA A 708 -55.91 -3.89 -34.05
CA ALA A 708 -55.51 -2.95 -35.11
C ALA A 708 -55.12 -1.49 -34.75
N ILE A 709 -55.64 -0.82 -33.72
CA ILE A 709 -55.58 0.67 -33.70
C ILE A 709 -54.41 1.34 -32.93
N LEU A 710 -53.69 0.68 -32.01
CA LEU A 710 -52.38 1.22 -31.52
C LEU A 710 -51.19 0.78 -32.40
N SER A 711 -51.49 0.33 -33.62
CA SER A 711 -50.61 -0.21 -34.67
C SER A 711 -50.15 -1.66 -34.45
N GLN A 712 -50.05 -2.39 -35.55
CA GLN A 712 -49.40 -3.69 -35.68
C GLN A 712 -47.91 -3.71 -35.26
N LYS A 713 -47.41 -2.70 -34.54
CA LYS A 713 -46.02 -2.57 -34.09
C LYS A 713 -45.89 -2.52 -32.57
N PHE A 714 -46.80 -1.82 -31.86
CA PHE A 714 -46.69 -1.60 -30.41
C PHE A 714 -46.77 -2.92 -29.60
N MET A 715 -47.77 -3.76 -29.89
CA MET A 715 -48.00 -5.04 -29.16
C MET A 715 -47.79 -6.29 -30.03
N ASN A 716 -47.60 -6.14 -31.34
CA ASN A 716 -47.70 -7.25 -32.29
C ASN A 716 -46.40 -8.06 -32.36
N ASP A 717 -46.48 -9.33 -31.98
CA ASP A 717 -45.90 -10.43 -32.77
C ASP A 717 -47.12 -11.18 -33.33
N GLY A 718 -47.31 -11.12 -34.64
CA GLY A 718 -48.59 -11.37 -35.32
C GLY A 718 -49.27 -12.68 -34.91
N LEU A 719 -50.50 -12.59 -34.36
CA LEU A 719 -51.57 -13.60 -34.39
C LEU A 719 -51.23 -15.09 -34.15
N THR A 720 -50.02 -15.44 -33.68
CA THR A 720 -49.68 -16.79 -33.25
C THR A 720 -49.84 -16.84 -31.75
N THR A 721 -50.89 -17.51 -31.30
CA THR A 721 -51.22 -17.79 -29.89
C THR A 721 -50.12 -18.54 -29.13
N ASN A 722 -48.99 -18.87 -29.76
CA ASN A 722 -47.86 -19.53 -29.10
C ASN A 722 -46.83 -18.54 -28.52
N ARG A 723 -46.72 -17.31 -29.05
CA ARG A 723 -45.67 -16.36 -28.60
C ARG A 723 -46.12 -15.35 -27.56
N SER A 724 -47.40 -15.04 -27.51
CA SER A 724 -47.99 -14.11 -26.55
C SER A 724 -48.16 -14.67 -25.13
N ASP A 725 -48.08 -15.99 -24.98
CA ASP A 725 -48.43 -16.73 -23.75
C ASP A 725 -47.20 -17.02 -22.87
N GLN A 726 -46.15 -16.19 -22.95
CA GLN A 726 -44.84 -16.44 -22.30
C GLN A 726 -44.71 -15.84 -20.90
N ASN A 727 -45.80 -15.90 -20.12
CA ASN A 727 -45.76 -15.52 -18.72
C ASN A 727 -45.03 -16.58 -17.88
N PHE A 728 -44.27 -16.15 -16.89
CA PHE A 728 -43.68 -17.02 -15.87
C PHE A 728 -44.78 -17.79 -15.14
N THR A 729 -44.52 -19.07 -14.90
CA THR A 729 -45.40 -19.94 -14.13
C THR A 729 -45.19 -19.80 -12.63
N ASP A 730 -44.04 -19.27 -12.18
CA ASP A 730 -43.66 -19.15 -10.77
C ASP A 730 -43.18 -17.73 -10.42
N THR A 731 -43.61 -17.22 -9.26
CA THR A 731 -43.15 -15.93 -8.70
C THR A 731 -42.04 -16.20 -7.68
N PRO A 732 -40.81 -15.65 -7.84
CA PRO A 732 -39.72 -15.88 -6.91
C PRO A 732 -40.02 -15.28 -5.53
N SER A 733 -39.60 -16.00 -4.48
CA SER A 733 -39.67 -15.54 -3.10
C SER A 733 -38.28 -15.10 -2.63
N PHE A 734 -38.19 -13.87 -2.10
CA PHE A 734 -36.94 -13.30 -1.61
C PHE A 734 -36.90 -13.27 -0.09
N SER A 735 -35.70 -13.35 0.47
CA SER A 735 -35.44 -13.04 1.87
C SER A 735 -35.79 -11.58 2.18
N GLY A 736 -36.02 -11.27 3.46
CA GLY A 736 -36.18 -9.90 3.91
C GLY A 736 -34.96 -9.02 3.59
N TYR A 737 -35.16 -7.71 3.54
CA TYR A 737 -34.12 -6.73 3.23
C TYR A 737 -32.94 -6.77 4.24
N PRO A 738 -31.69 -7.02 3.80
CA PRO A 738 -30.52 -7.02 4.67
C PRO A 738 -29.98 -5.59 4.91
N ALA A 739 -30.36 -4.97 6.02
CA ALA A 739 -30.01 -3.57 6.30
C ALA A 739 -28.50 -3.28 6.36
N LEU A 740 -27.69 -4.23 6.86
CA LEU A 740 -26.23 -4.09 6.98
C LEU A 740 -25.47 -4.39 5.67
N GLN A 741 -26.10 -5.12 4.75
CA GLN A 741 -25.51 -5.48 3.47
C GLN A 741 -26.54 -5.28 2.34
N PRO A 742 -26.97 -4.03 2.05
CA PRO A 742 -28.01 -3.77 1.07
C PRO A 742 -27.71 -4.33 -0.33
N TRP A 743 -26.43 -4.54 -0.65
CA TRP A 743 -25.99 -5.18 -1.90
C TRP A 743 -26.37 -6.66 -2.03
N LEU A 744 -26.69 -7.33 -0.92
CA LEU A 744 -27.22 -8.70 -0.89
C LEU A 744 -28.76 -8.75 -0.94
N SER A 745 -29.43 -7.61 -1.11
CA SER A 745 -30.89 -7.59 -1.28
C SER A 745 -31.33 -8.48 -2.45
N MET A 746 -32.54 -9.05 -2.33
CA MET A 746 -33.10 -10.00 -3.30
C MET A 746 -32.38 -11.36 -3.32
N GLY A 747 -31.75 -11.77 -2.21
CA GLY A 747 -31.41 -13.17 -1.98
C GLY A 747 -32.67 -14.03 -1.96
N LEU A 748 -32.60 -15.26 -2.49
CA LEU A 748 -33.75 -16.18 -2.49
C LEU A 748 -34.04 -16.65 -1.04
N ALA A 749 -35.33 -16.78 -0.72
CA ALA A 749 -35.73 -17.37 0.56
C ALA A 749 -35.37 -18.87 0.59
N ALA A 750 -34.85 -19.36 1.71
CA ALA A 750 -34.52 -20.78 1.87
C ALA A 750 -35.76 -21.67 1.63
N GLY A 751 -35.66 -22.64 0.71
CA GLY A 751 -36.76 -23.55 0.33
C GLY A 751 -37.89 -22.91 -0.49
N GLY A 752 -37.73 -21.67 -0.97
CA GLY A 752 -38.67 -21.02 -1.90
C GLY A 752 -38.51 -21.53 -3.33
N PRO A 753 -39.51 -21.33 -4.22
CA PRO A 753 -39.35 -21.64 -5.64
C PRO A 753 -38.22 -20.79 -6.25
N CYS A 754 -37.19 -21.47 -6.76
CA CYS A 754 -35.98 -20.87 -7.32
C CYS A 754 -35.88 -21.05 -8.85
N ASN A 755 -37.02 -21.11 -9.54
CA ASN A 755 -37.02 -21.39 -10.98
C ASN A 755 -36.53 -20.17 -11.79
N ILE A 756 -35.48 -20.37 -12.58
CA ILE A 756 -35.05 -19.41 -13.61
C ILE A 756 -36.13 -19.42 -14.70
N ALA A 757 -36.70 -18.25 -14.95
CA ALA A 757 -37.81 -18.13 -15.85
C ALA A 757 -37.30 -17.89 -17.29
N PHE A 758 -37.49 -18.89 -18.15
CA PHE A 758 -37.13 -18.84 -19.56
C PHE A 758 -38.31 -18.31 -20.37
N GLY A 759 -38.09 -17.26 -21.16
CA GLY A 759 -39.13 -16.55 -21.92
C GLY A 759 -38.53 -15.55 -22.92
N GLY A 760 -39.38 -14.84 -23.65
CA GLY A 760 -38.98 -13.63 -24.36
C GLY A 760 -38.79 -13.75 -25.86
N VAL A 761 -38.61 -12.58 -26.45
CA VAL A 761 -38.43 -12.37 -27.89
C VAL A 761 -36.98 -12.07 -28.23
N GLU A 762 -36.58 -12.37 -29.47
CA GLU A 762 -35.27 -12.03 -30.00
C GLU A 762 -35.04 -10.51 -30.06
N THR A 763 -33.95 -10.03 -29.45
CA THR A 763 -33.67 -8.60 -29.29
C THR A 763 -32.71 -8.04 -30.33
N SER A 764 -32.00 -8.89 -31.09
CA SER A 764 -30.94 -8.46 -32.02
C SER A 764 -31.42 -7.46 -33.08
N ALA A 765 -32.70 -7.50 -33.45
CA ALA A 765 -33.29 -6.59 -34.43
C ALA A 765 -33.78 -5.25 -33.86
N TYR A 766 -33.81 -5.09 -32.53
CA TYR A 766 -34.52 -3.99 -31.85
C TYR A 766 -33.64 -3.22 -30.86
N LEU A 767 -32.70 -3.88 -30.17
CA LEU A 767 -31.82 -3.23 -29.20
C LEU A 767 -30.52 -2.66 -29.81
N ASN A 768 -30.28 -2.85 -31.11
CA ASN A 768 -29.12 -2.33 -31.83
C ASN A 768 -27.80 -2.58 -31.08
N SER A 769 -27.06 -1.52 -30.73
CA SER A 769 -25.78 -1.57 -30.01
C SER A 769 -25.88 -2.05 -28.56
N PHE A 770 -27.09 -2.21 -28.00
CA PHE A 770 -27.29 -2.69 -26.63
C PHE A 770 -27.58 -4.19 -26.54
N ASP A 771 -27.73 -4.88 -27.67
CA ASP A 771 -28.02 -6.31 -27.67
C ASP A 771 -26.91 -7.12 -26.95
N SER A 772 -25.64 -6.74 -27.13
CA SER A 772 -24.52 -7.37 -26.42
C SER A 772 -24.57 -7.14 -24.90
N ALA A 773 -25.03 -5.97 -24.46
CA ALA A 773 -25.20 -5.67 -23.03
C ALA A 773 -26.40 -6.42 -22.44
N TYR A 774 -27.50 -6.53 -23.20
CA TYR A 774 -28.68 -7.30 -22.82
C TYR A 774 -28.38 -8.79 -22.64
N LYS A 775 -27.52 -9.35 -23.50
CA LYS A 775 -27.10 -10.77 -23.45
C LYS A 775 -26.12 -11.10 -22.31
N LEU A 776 -25.86 -10.16 -21.40
CA LEU A 776 -25.02 -10.38 -20.21
C LEU A 776 -25.86 -10.25 -18.93
N ASP A 777 -25.84 -11.27 -18.09
CA ASP A 777 -26.51 -11.25 -16.79
C ASP A 777 -25.69 -10.59 -15.69
N ALA A 778 -26.41 -10.02 -14.73
CA ALA A 778 -25.88 -9.29 -13.58
C ALA A 778 -25.47 -10.25 -12.46
N VAL A 779 -24.28 -10.84 -12.57
CA VAL A 779 -23.68 -11.62 -11.48
C VAL A 779 -22.70 -10.75 -10.70
N ILE A 780 -22.67 -10.89 -9.37
CA ILE A 780 -21.70 -10.20 -8.51
C ILE A 780 -20.30 -10.71 -8.88
N GLY A 781 -19.45 -9.83 -9.43
CA GLY A 781 -18.04 -10.11 -9.76
C GLY A 781 -17.72 -9.97 -11.24
N SER A 782 -18.42 -10.69 -12.12
CA SER A 782 -18.27 -10.58 -13.58
C SER A 782 -19.58 -10.91 -14.27
N PRO A 783 -19.99 -10.17 -15.31
CA PRO A 783 -21.14 -10.54 -16.11
C PRO A 783 -20.95 -11.90 -16.79
N VAL A 784 -22.01 -12.70 -16.84
CA VAL A 784 -22.03 -14.01 -17.50
C VAL A 784 -22.89 -13.91 -18.75
N THR A 785 -22.54 -14.62 -19.82
CA THR A 785 -23.37 -14.64 -21.03
C THR A 785 -24.66 -15.40 -20.74
N ARG A 786 -25.81 -14.78 -21.04
CA ARG A 786 -27.12 -15.40 -20.88
C ARG A 786 -27.16 -16.75 -21.59
N THR A 787 -27.65 -17.76 -20.89
CA THR A 787 -27.87 -19.06 -21.49
C THR A 787 -29.06 -18.99 -22.46
N THR A 788 -28.90 -19.52 -23.68
CA THR A 788 -30.00 -19.70 -24.65
C THR A 788 -30.45 -21.17 -24.70
N SER A 789 -30.06 -21.99 -23.71
CA SER A 789 -30.34 -23.42 -23.72
C SER A 789 -31.79 -23.66 -23.36
N SER A 790 -32.56 -24.18 -24.31
CA SER A 790 -33.93 -24.65 -24.13
C SER A 790 -33.98 -25.83 -23.14
N GLY A 791 -34.00 -25.54 -21.84
CA GLY A 791 -34.41 -26.50 -20.82
C GLY A 791 -35.90 -26.80 -20.96
N GLY A 792 -36.36 -27.95 -20.47
CA GLY A 792 -37.76 -28.42 -20.60
C GLY A 792 -38.84 -27.52 -20.00
N SER A 793 -38.47 -26.37 -19.41
CA SER A 793 -39.34 -25.31 -18.89
C SER A 793 -39.49 -24.11 -19.85
N THR A 794 -38.89 -24.14 -21.04
CA THR A 794 -38.99 -23.03 -22.02
C THR A 794 -40.35 -23.07 -22.73
N PRO A 795 -41.19 -22.02 -22.65
CA PRO A 795 -42.48 -22.01 -23.34
C PRO A 795 -42.32 -22.18 -24.86
N SER A 796 -43.22 -22.96 -25.48
CA SER A 796 -43.23 -23.16 -26.93
C SER A 796 -43.33 -21.82 -27.66
N GLY A 797 -42.39 -21.52 -28.57
CA GLY A 797 -42.32 -20.25 -29.30
C GLY A 797 -41.43 -19.16 -28.68
N SER A 798 -40.84 -19.40 -27.50
CA SER A 798 -39.88 -18.51 -26.83
C SER A 798 -38.49 -18.57 -27.46
N ALA A 799 -37.75 -17.47 -27.41
CA ALA A 799 -36.32 -17.43 -27.75
C ALA A 799 -35.42 -18.02 -26.64
N GLY A 800 -36.00 -18.37 -25.48
CA GLY A 800 -35.29 -19.04 -24.40
C GLY A 800 -34.35 -18.14 -23.59
N TYR A 801 -34.63 -16.83 -23.53
CA TYR A 801 -33.85 -15.91 -22.70
C TYR A 801 -34.27 -16.00 -21.23
N SER A 802 -33.30 -15.87 -20.32
CA SER A 802 -33.59 -15.53 -18.93
C SER A 802 -34.24 -14.13 -18.88
N ILE A 803 -35.44 -14.03 -18.31
CA ILE A 803 -36.08 -12.72 -18.09
C ILE A 803 -36.15 -12.47 -16.59
N GLY A 804 -35.50 -11.40 -16.15
CA GLY A 804 -35.70 -10.84 -14.82
C GLY A 804 -35.35 -11.73 -13.63
N ALA A 805 -34.46 -12.71 -13.78
CA ALA A 805 -34.00 -13.60 -12.71
C ALA A 805 -32.51 -13.41 -12.40
N PHE A 806 -32.15 -13.56 -11.12
CA PHE A 806 -30.77 -13.85 -10.74
C PHE A 806 -30.44 -15.26 -11.22
N GLU A 807 -29.58 -15.39 -12.24
CA GLU A 807 -28.90 -16.66 -12.51
C GLU A 807 -27.92 -16.92 -11.35
N LEU A 808 -28.41 -17.52 -10.26
CA LEU A 808 -27.52 -18.09 -9.24
C LEU A 808 -27.13 -19.48 -9.70
N ASP A 809 -25.99 -19.56 -10.39
CA ASP A 809 -25.31 -20.82 -10.63
C ASP A 809 -24.98 -21.48 -9.26
N SER A 810 -25.40 -22.74 -9.13
CA SER A 810 -25.18 -23.65 -8.00
C SER A 810 -26.07 -23.47 -6.76
N GLY A 811 -27.10 -24.33 -6.66
CA GLY A 811 -27.70 -24.69 -5.38
C GLY A 811 -29.04 -24.04 -5.03
N CYS A 812 -30.06 -24.22 -5.87
CA CYS A 812 -31.41 -24.32 -5.32
C CYS A 812 -31.40 -25.51 -4.34
N LEU A 813 -31.36 -25.25 -3.03
CA LEU A 813 -31.51 -26.27 -1.99
C LEU A 813 -32.98 -26.64 -1.80
#